data_AF-A0A967RQY6-F1
#
_entry.id   AF-A0A967RQY6-F1
#
_cell.length_a   1.000
_cell.length_b   1.000
_cell.length_c   1.000
_cell.angle_alpha   90.00
_cell.angle_beta   90.00
_cell.angle_gamma   90.00
#
_symmetry.space_group_name_H-M   'P 1'
#
loop_
_entity.id
_entity.type
_entity.pdbx_description
1 polymer ?
#
loop_
_entity_poly.entity_id
_entity_poly.type
_entity_poly.pdbx_seq_one_letter_code
_entity_poly.pdbx_strand_id
1 'polypeptide(L)'
;MKETTICPGTSAPLSLVSVAVCVALVLVLLVLPVVAEVPVNQTWNAEYKELLGQINRLKKSDKKWRGRLKAEALDQQALVLPEDKDPLDIVLRRTVALVRYFEGRQMLSSSVLGEFETQLSKLSAAAESTSESDARRKLFMQVCALRRRIAFSNPLLNFDDIVCMLEQPGDRRIIEQARAVCEGHSRGGGPVIIRDFKSKAACVKALAGVKVTSGPWKGKELTGKFSGMELNYNGTEFLFAATTDGEVWHIFRFNLVTKKLEQLTDGPDDDFDPHQLPSGRIVFTSIRRGGVGRCVITPQSLTYTLHSMEPDGSDIICLSFHETNEWQPTVSHSGKIVYTRWDYVDRHWGTAHHYWECFPDGRDPRNYHGNYPLPWSAMPEGVQPEEYGRKALVYGRTLRPDAELSFRPVPDSAKYTATAVGHHEGFSGSLVLLDPRIPDDGKMAQLRRITPEYFFPEVEKGATHTYGTAWPLSEDFYICNYNFGLYLLDRFGNRDVIYEPGPGPYRVRDPFPLRSRRMPPALPVMTWQGKREGLPKHRRAVISVMNVYASDEAAKLPEGIKVKWMRIVQVIPQMLDNWFSTESVSQISFATDSIGRIPLGIVPVEEDGSVYCEAPVGKAIYFQLLDEKGMAVHSMRSATYVHPGEHLSCLGCHEDKWKGTAQSNSRPLALRRPPSKIVPEVSSGAIPFNYIQLVKIPVFDKKCVPCHAKHEKAPDMSYASLARNDRAFSYPGERPSLVTLGVGGSRTTPGRFGARASGIMKALTTGPQHRDVKLSDDEWRRLTLWLDLNSNEIGWIGNDRNKISAQKNGQALWPPIDVDPANPTGVEKDVPLEVQPYEPTSHYTIKNIEGWKVYVNNGLLEGGEHAETGAAALKQLQNHMVKVKQWIPDGPLEKLFKVVIWLEVDSTNGPHGRTAVYQYHPDMDWLLEMDFHPGKHKCVEYGRASSLAKAGDRGSKTLLHELAHAYHDQVLGFDEPDILAAYKRAVEGTAYPPKDWVKSDHKEFFAGVTTRYFGVKAEREALVERDPILAKKLRKIWGRPRAFMDTP
;
A
#
# COMPACT_ATOMS: atom_id res chain seq x y z
N MET A 1 -24.46 -53.94 -2.03
CA MET A 1 -25.37 -54.67 -2.94
C MET A 1 -26.76 -54.03 -2.86
N LYS A 2 -27.51 -54.11 -3.95
CA LYS A 2 -28.71 -53.35 -4.32
C LYS A 2 -29.90 -53.37 -3.34
N GLU A 3 -30.71 -52.30 -3.47
CA GLU A 3 -32.15 -52.14 -3.16
C GLU A 3 -32.53 -52.18 -1.67
N THR A 4 -33.44 -51.38 -1.11
CA THR A 4 -34.71 -50.83 -1.62
C THR A 4 -35.22 -49.68 -0.71
N THR A 5 -35.98 -48.75 -1.28
CA THR A 5 -36.70 -47.62 -0.66
C THR A 5 -38.00 -48.06 0.05
N ILE A 6 -38.32 -47.60 1.28
CA ILE A 6 -39.69 -47.30 1.82
C ILE A 6 -39.60 -46.33 3.04
N CYS A 7 -40.46 -45.30 3.09
CA CYS A 7 -40.85 -44.45 4.24
C CYS A 7 -42.32 -44.77 4.65
N PRO A 8 -42.99 -44.18 5.68
CA PRO A 8 -42.63 -43.61 7.01
C PRO A 8 -43.66 -43.98 8.15
N GLY A 9 -43.52 -43.39 9.36
CA GLY A 9 -44.58 -43.28 10.42
C GLY A 9 -44.20 -43.93 11.77
N THR A 10 -44.55 -43.49 13.00
CA THR A 10 -45.40 -42.43 13.59
C THR A 10 -45.23 -42.47 15.14
N SER A 11 -45.30 -41.31 15.82
CA SER A 11 -45.82 -41.01 17.19
C SER A 11 -45.42 -41.79 18.48
N ALA A 12 -44.70 -41.10 19.39
CA ALA A 12 -44.94 -40.78 20.84
C ALA A 12 -45.49 -41.83 21.86
N PRO A 13 -45.54 -41.59 23.20
CA PRO A 13 -44.66 -40.89 24.19
C PRO A 13 -44.43 -41.74 25.49
N LEU A 14 -43.70 -41.26 26.53
CA LEU A 14 -44.03 -41.52 27.96
C LEU A 14 -43.13 -40.76 28.96
N SER A 15 -43.73 -40.44 30.10
CA SER A 15 -43.42 -39.42 31.10
C SER A 15 -42.99 -39.95 32.47
N LEU A 16 -42.19 -39.14 33.19
CA LEU A 16 -42.18 -38.80 34.65
C LEU A 16 -42.65 -39.79 35.74
N VAL A 17 -41.85 -39.85 36.84
CA VAL A 17 -42.17 -39.78 38.31
C VAL A 17 -40.99 -40.42 39.09
N SER A 18 -40.07 -39.64 39.71
CA SER A 18 -39.95 -39.27 41.16
C SER A 18 -39.70 -40.48 42.11
N VAL A 19 -38.72 -40.52 43.03
CA VAL A 19 -38.58 -39.77 44.30
C VAL A 19 -37.29 -40.20 45.05
N ALA A 20 -36.51 -39.21 45.56
CA ALA A 20 -35.78 -39.08 46.86
C ALA A 20 -34.89 -40.23 47.41
N VAL A 21 -33.81 -40.06 48.19
CA VAL A 21 -33.06 -38.94 48.80
C VAL A 21 -31.76 -39.58 49.30
N CYS A 22 -30.61 -38.94 49.06
CA CYS A 22 -29.46 -38.99 49.95
C CYS A 22 -28.58 -37.75 49.69
N VAL A 23 -28.94 -36.68 50.40
CA VAL A 23 -28.14 -35.48 50.60
C VAL A 23 -27.06 -35.83 51.62
N ALA A 24 -25.79 -35.88 51.20
CA ALA A 24 -24.56 -35.57 51.96
C ALA A 24 -23.35 -36.24 51.26
N LEU A 25 -22.27 -35.48 51.08
CA LEU A 25 -21.03 -35.84 50.35
C LEU A 25 -21.11 -35.85 48.81
N VAL A 26 -21.10 -34.67 48.17
CA VAL A 26 -20.10 -34.26 47.16
C VAL A 26 -20.19 -32.73 47.09
N LEU A 27 -19.50 -32.07 48.02
CA LEU A 27 -19.31 -30.61 48.04
C LEU A 27 -17.81 -30.33 48.05
N VAL A 28 -17.07 -30.96 47.14
CA VAL A 28 -15.67 -30.69 46.79
C VAL A 28 -15.50 -31.14 45.33
N LEU A 29 -14.86 -30.30 44.51
CA LEU A 29 -14.55 -30.47 43.07
C LEU A 29 -15.61 -30.01 42.07
N LEU A 30 -15.65 -28.70 41.83
CA LEU A 30 -15.48 -28.12 40.48
C LEU A 30 -14.80 -26.74 40.61
N VAL A 31 -13.71 -26.70 41.38
CA VAL A 31 -12.67 -25.70 41.18
C VAL A 31 -11.98 -26.12 39.89
N LEU A 32 -12.23 -25.41 38.79
CA LEU A 32 -11.39 -25.51 37.59
C LEU A 32 -9.93 -25.46 38.05
N PRO A 33 -9.04 -26.38 37.60
CA PRO A 33 -7.66 -26.31 38.02
C PRO A 33 -7.13 -24.96 37.55
N VAL A 34 -6.80 -24.10 38.50
CA VAL A 34 -5.89 -22.99 38.26
C VAL A 34 -4.63 -23.65 37.73
N VAL A 35 -4.40 -23.58 36.42
CA VAL A 35 -3.15 -24.06 35.82
C VAL A 35 -2.05 -23.29 36.52
N ALA A 36 -1.25 -24.00 37.32
CA ALA A 36 -0.20 -23.37 38.10
C ALA A 36 0.83 -22.80 37.13
N GLU A 37 1.12 -21.50 37.26
CA GLU A 37 2.18 -20.81 36.53
C GLU A 37 3.48 -21.63 36.61
N VAL A 38 4.16 -21.79 35.48
CA VAL A 38 5.39 -22.59 35.43
C VAL A 38 6.52 -21.80 36.10
N PRO A 39 7.10 -22.30 37.19
CA PRO A 39 8.18 -21.59 37.87
C PRO A 39 9.40 -21.43 36.95
N VAL A 40 10.12 -20.31 37.12
CA VAL A 40 11.30 -19.96 36.30
C VAL A 40 12.30 -21.11 36.19
N ASN A 41 12.60 -21.81 37.28
CA ASN A 41 13.54 -22.95 37.27
C ASN A 41 13.04 -24.16 36.44
N GLN A 42 11.73 -24.35 36.30
CA GLN A 42 11.19 -25.39 35.42
C GLN A 42 11.33 -24.99 33.94
N THR A 43 11.23 -23.70 33.62
CA THR A 43 11.48 -23.23 32.25
C THR A 43 12.94 -23.45 31.82
N TRP A 44 13.91 -23.27 32.71
CA TRP A 44 15.32 -23.58 32.42
C TRP A 44 15.55 -25.08 32.22
N ASN A 45 14.84 -25.95 32.96
CA ASN A 45 14.89 -27.39 32.70
C ASN A 45 14.33 -27.77 31.33
N ALA A 46 13.29 -27.08 30.85
CA ALA A 46 12.76 -27.27 29.50
C ALA A 46 13.79 -26.79 28.45
N GLU A 47 14.40 -25.62 28.65
CA GLU A 47 15.48 -25.10 27.80
C GLU A 47 16.67 -26.06 27.71
N TYR A 48 17.09 -26.66 28.83
CA TYR A 48 18.18 -27.67 28.83
C TYR A 48 17.87 -28.85 27.90
N LYS A 49 16.63 -29.37 27.94
CA LYS A 49 16.19 -30.48 27.09
C LYS A 49 16.11 -30.07 25.62
N GLU A 50 15.63 -28.87 25.35
CA GLU A 50 15.56 -28.29 24.01
C GLU A 50 16.95 -28.17 23.39
N LEU A 51 17.91 -27.58 24.11
CA LEU A 51 19.29 -27.40 23.66
C LEU A 51 20.00 -28.73 23.43
N LEU A 52 19.77 -29.76 24.27
CA LEU A 52 20.24 -31.13 24.00
C LEU A 52 19.68 -31.66 22.68
N GLY A 53 18.40 -31.43 22.41
CA GLY A 53 17.76 -31.77 21.13
C GLY A 53 18.41 -31.04 19.95
N GLN A 54 18.74 -29.77 20.09
CA GLN A 54 19.43 -28.98 19.07
C GLN A 54 20.85 -29.47 18.80
N ILE A 55 21.64 -29.80 19.84
CA ILE A 55 22.97 -30.42 19.69
C ILE A 55 22.87 -31.74 18.92
N ASN A 56 21.91 -32.59 19.28
CA ASN A 56 21.69 -33.87 18.59
C ASN A 56 21.25 -33.68 17.12
N ARG A 57 20.48 -32.63 16.83
CA ARG A 57 20.10 -32.25 15.47
C ARG A 57 21.32 -31.79 14.67
N LEU A 58 22.16 -30.95 15.26
CA LEU A 58 23.39 -30.45 14.63
C LEU A 58 24.31 -31.60 14.22
N LYS A 59 24.51 -32.59 15.10
CA LYS A 59 25.31 -33.80 14.83
C LYS A 59 24.84 -34.61 13.61
N LYS A 60 23.53 -34.57 13.31
CA LYS A 60 22.91 -35.30 12.19
C LYS A 60 22.71 -34.43 10.94
N SER A 61 22.97 -33.13 11.02
CA SER A 61 22.71 -32.18 9.95
C SER A 61 23.84 -32.13 8.91
N ASP A 62 23.49 -31.97 7.64
CA ASP A 62 24.49 -31.85 6.58
C ASP A 62 25.20 -30.47 6.60
N LYS A 63 26.37 -30.39 5.96
CA LYS A 63 27.22 -29.18 5.98
C LYS A 63 26.58 -28.02 5.22
N LYS A 64 25.82 -28.28 4.16
CA LYS A 64 25.18 -27.24 3.33
C LYS A 64 24.08 -26.55 4.13
N TRP A 65 23.25 -27.32 4.82
CA TRP A 65 22.21 -26.78 5.70
C TRP A 65 22.79 -25.92 6.83
N ARG A 66 23.86 -26.39 7.49
CA ARG A 66 24.57 -25.59 8.52
C ARG A 66 25.14 -24.28 7.97
N GLY A 67 25.74 -24.33 6.79
CA GLY A 67 26.26 -23.13 6.10
C GLY A 67 25.16 -22.12 5.79
N ARG A 68 23.98 -22.59 5.36
CA ARG A 68 22.81 -21.75 5.12
C ARG A 68 22.32 -21.07 6.40
N LEU A 69 22.09 -21.81 7.49
CA LEU A 69 21.66 -21.21 8.76
C LEU A 69 22.66 -20.18 9.28
N LYS A 70 23.97 -20.42 9.13
CA LYS A 70 25.02 -19.46 9.51
C LYS A 70 24.92 -18.14 8.75
N ALA A 71 24.54 -18.18 7.46
CA ALA A 71 24.38 -17.00 6.63
C ALA A 71 23.04 -16.26 6.89
N GLU A 72 22.00 -17.00 7.28
CA GLU A 72 20.66 -16.46 7.49
C GLU A 72 20.41 -15.97 8.92
N ALA A 73 21.17 -16.45 9.92
CA ALA A 73 21.04 -16.03 11.31
C ALA A 73 21.36 -14.53 11.47
N LEU A 74 20.57 -13.83 12.30
CA LEU A 74 20.84 -12.45 12.69
C LEU A 74 22.18 -12.34 13.45
N ASP A 75 22.47 -13.34 14.29
CA ASP A 75 23.73 -13.47 14.99
C ASP A 75 24.17 -14.94 15.04
N GLN A 76 25.48 -15.18 14.89
CA GLN A 76 26.00 -16.55 14.94
C GLN A 76 25.96 -17.14 16.35
N GLN A 77 25.93 -16.30 17.40
CA GLN A 77 25.81 -16.79 18.77
C GLN A 77 24.46 -17.49 19.04
N ALA A 78 23.42 -17.16 18.27
CA ALA A 78 22.12 -17.82 18.33
C ALA A 78 22.15 -19.27 17.82
N LEU A 79 23.22 -19.70 17.15
CA LEU A 79 23.36 -21.08 16.69
C LEU A 79 23.99 -21.96 17.77
N VAL A 80 23.71 -23.26 17.69
CA VAL A 80 24.54 -24.29 18.34
C VAL A 80 25.78 -24.49 17.48
N LEU A 81 26.96 -24.40 18.10
CA LEU A 81 28.25 -24.53 17.45
C LEU A 81 28.79 -25.96 17.58
N PRO A 82 29.63 -26.44 16.64
CA PRO A 82 30.26 -27.76 16.74
C PRO A 82 31.06 -27.99 18.02
N GLU A 83 31.58 -26.91 18.62
CA GLU A 83 32.39 -26.93 19.84
C GLU A 83 31.55 -27.03 21.13
N ASP A 84 30.23 -26.77 21.05
CA ASP A 84 29.33 -26.83 22.21
C ASP A 84 29.10 -28.32 22.60
N LYS A 85 29.62 -28.74 23.76
CA LYS A 85 29.55 -30.14 24.19
C LYS A 85 28.17 -30.51 24.75
N ASP A 86 27.56 -29.56 25.45
CA ASP A 86 26.27 -29.69 26.11
C ASP A 86 25.58 -28.31 26.26
N PRO A 87 24.37 -28.23 26.84
CA PRO A 87 23.65 -26.96 26.98
C PRO A 87 24.36 -25.89 27.83
N LEU A 88 25.25 -26.28 28.75
CA LEU A 88 25.99 -25.32 29.59
C LEU A 88 26.91 -24.46 28.72
N ASP A 89 27.65 -25.06 27.78
CA ASP A 89 28.56 -24.33 26.90
C ASP A 89 27.81 -23.27 26.06
N ILE A 90 26.62 -23.64 25.54
CA ILE A 90 25.76 -22.75 24.74
C ILE A 90 25.32 -21.54 25.57
N VAL A 91 24.69 -21.77 26.73
CA VAL A 91 24.15 -20.67 27.54
C VAL A 91 25.26 -19.81 28.10
N LEU A 92 26.40 -20.39 28.48
CA LEU A 92 27.55 -19.63 28.94
C LEU A 92 28.07 -18.70 27.85
N ARG A 93 28.30 -19.23 26.63
CA ARG A 93 28.76 -18.45 25.48
C ARG A 93 27.79 -17.32 25.12
N ARG A 94 26.49 -17.60 25.06
CA ARG A 94 25.46 -16.57 24.78
C ARG A 94 25.36 -15.53 25.89
N THR A 95 25.57 -15.92 27.15
CA THR A 95 25.61 -14.98 28.30
C THR A 95 26.84 -14.08 28.25
N VAL A 96 28.00 -14.62 27.87
CA VAL A 96 29.23 -13.82 27.62
C VAL A 96 28.97 -12.78 26.51
N ALA A 97 28.34 -13.20 25.41
CA ALA A 97 28.00 -12.28 24.32
C ALA A 97 27.07 -11.15 24.77
N LEU A 98 26.08 -11.45 25.62
CA LEU A 98 25.17 -10.47 26.20
C LEU A 98 25.88 -9.44 27.09
N VAL A 99 26.81 -9.87 27.96
CA VAL A 99 27.61 -8.94 28.79
C VAL A 99 28.47 -8.03 27.90
N ARG A 100 29.16 -8.61 26.92
CA ARG A 100 30.00 -7.85 25.96
C ARG A 100 29.18 -6.87 25.13
N TYR A 101 27.94 -7.22 24.80
CA TYR A 101 27.02 -6.30 24.13
C TYR A 101 26.72 -5.07 25.00
N PHE A 102 26.35 -5.28 26.27
CA PHE A 102 26.05 -4.16 27.17
C PHE A 102 27.27 -3.30 27.46
N GLU A 103 28.45 -3.90 27.58
CA GLU A 103 29.73 -3.19 27.70
C GLU A 103 30.02 -2.35 26.45
N GLY A 104 30.02 -2.96 25.27
CA GLY A 104 30.36 -2.30 24.01
C GLY A 104 29.39 -1.18 23.61
N ARG A 105 28.14 -1.25 24.08
CA ARG A 105 27.11 -0.21 23.89
C ARG A 105 26.98 0.75 25.06
N GLN A 106 27.76 0.57 26.14
CA GLN A 106 27.70 1.36 27.37
C GLN A 106 26.28 1.45 27.98
N MET A 107 25.53 0.33 27.94
CA MET A 107 24.14 0.29 28.41
C MET A 107 24.01 0.09 29.92
N LEU A 108 25.05 -0.43 30.58
CA LEU A 108 25.10 -0.68 32.02
C LEU A 108 26.34 -0.02 32.62
N SER A 109 26.27 0.32 33.92
CA SER A 109 27.42 0.88 34.64
C SER A 109 28.57 -0.12 34.76
N SER A 110 29.82 0.39 34.78
CA SER A 110 31.02 -0.45 34.89
C SER A 110 31.07 -1.31 36.15
N SER A 111 30.48 -0.86 37.27
CA SER A 111 30.41 -1.65 38.50
C SER A 111 29.50 -2.87 38.35
N VAL A 112 28.30 -2.68 37.78
CA VAL A 112 27.35 -3.76 37.51
C VAL A 112 27.94 -4.76 36.50
N LEU A 113 28.56 -4.27 35.43
CA LEU A 113 29.24 -5.12 34.45
C LEU A 113 30.38 -5.91 35.09
N GLY A 114 31.23 -5.27 35.90
CA GLY A 114 32.34 -5.94 36.59
C GLY A 114 31.87 -7.05 37.56
N GLU A 115 30.71 -6.87 38.22
CA GLU A 115 30.10 -7.93 39.03
C GLU A 115 29.69 -9.12 38.16
N PHE A 116 29.00 -8.87 37.05
CA PHE A 116 28.56 -9.92 36.13
C PHE A 116 29.73 -10.65 35.48
N GLU A 117 30.76 -9.94 35.03
CA GLU A 117 31.98 -10.52 34.48
C GLU A 117 32.67 -11.41 35.51
N THR A 118 32.82 -10.96 36.75
CA THR A 118 33.45 -11.74 37.82
C THR A 118 32.70 -13.04 38.09
N GLN A 119 31.36 -12.99 38.17
CA GLN A 119 30.54 -14.19 38.38
C GLN A 119 30.60 -15.13 37.19
N LEU A 120 30.57 -14.58 35.96
CA LEU A 120 30.63 -15.36 34.75
C LEU A 120 31.99 -16.05 34.58
N SER A 121 33.11 -15.36 34.84
CA SER A 121 34.45 -15.96 34.83
C SER A 121 34.59 -17.12 35.83
N LYS A 122 34.00 -17.00 37.03
CA LYS A 122 33.96 -18.10 38.02
C LYS A 122 33.18 -19.29 37.50
N LEU A 123 32.01 -19.07 36.90
CA LEU A 123 31.18 -20.13 36.33
C LEU A 123 31.86 -20.78 35.10
N SER A 124 32.55 -20.01 34.27
CA SER A 124 33.36 -20.53 33.15
C SER A 124 34.49 -21.44 33.64
N ALA A 125 35.28 -21.00 34.61
CA ALA A 125 36.35 -21.81 35.18
C ALA A 125 35.80 -23.11 35.83
N ALA A 126 34.66 -23.01 36.53
CA ALA A 126 33.99 -24.18 37.10
C ALA A 126 33.52 -25.16 36.01
N ALA A 127 32.94 -24.65 34.91
CA ALA A 127 32.51 -25.45 33.77
C ALA A 127 33.68 -26.18 33.09
N GLU A 128 34.84 -25.54 32.96
CA GLU A 128 36.06 -26.16 32.41
C GLU A 128 36.63 -27.25 33.32
N SER A 129 36.51 -27.07 34.64
CA SER A 129 37.07 -27.97 35.65
C SER A 129 36.32 -29.30 35.84
N THR A 130 35.12 -29.46 35.26
CA THR A 130 34.30 -30.67 35.43
C THR A 130 33.72 -31.18 34.11
N SER A 131 33.78 -32.50 33.92
CA SER A 131 33.11 -33.23 32.84
C SER A 131 31.90 -34.03 33.34
N GLU A 132 31.58 -33.97 34.64
CA GLU A 132 30.48 -34.74 35.23
C GLU A 132 29.13 -34.12 34.84
N SER A 133 28.25 -34.92 34.24
CA SER A 133 26.95 -34.46 33.70
C SER A 133 26.08 -33.75 34.75
N ASP A 134 26.00 -34.26 35.97
CA ASP A 134 25.15 -33.67 37.01
C ASP A 134 25.74 -32.36 37.55
N ALA A 135 27.06 -32.28 37.70
CA ALA A 135 27.74 -31.04 38.07
C ALA A 135 27.55 -29.96 36.99
N ARG A 136 27.71 -30.31 35.71
CA ARG A 136 27.50 -29.40 34.58
C ARG A 136 26.05 -28.94 34.47
N ARG A 137 25.08 -29.83 34.74
CA ARG A 137 23.66 -29.44 34.79
C ARG A 137 23.36 -28.46 35.93
N LYS A 138 24.00 -28.60 37.10
CA LYS A 138 23.87 -27.61 38.19
C LYS A 138 24.45 -26.25 37.80
N LEU A 139 25.63 -26.25 37.16
CA LEU A 139 26.24 -25.03 36.62
C LEU A 139 25.33 -24.37 35.57
N PHE A 140 24.68 -25.14 34.69
CA PHE A 140 23.72 -24.61 33.71
C PHE A 140 22.62 -23.80 34.40
N MET A 141 22.05 -24.31 35.49
CA MET A 141 21.02 -23.61 36.24
C MET A 141 21.54 -22.31 36.87
N GLN A 142 22.79 -22.31 37.35
CA GLN A 142 23.42 -21.12 37.90
C GLN A 142 23.70 -20.06 36.82
N VAL A 143 24.16 -20.48 35.64
CA VAL A 143 24.34 -19.58 34.49
C VAL A 143 23.00 -19.02 34.03
N CYS A 144 21.93 -19.82 33.95
CA CYS A 144 20.59 -19.31 33.60
C CYS A 144 20.09 -18.26 34.61
N ALA A 145 20.33 -18.48 35.91
CA ALA A 145 20.00 -17.49 36.94
C ALA A 145 20.78 -16.18 36.78
N LEU A 146 22.09 -16.27 36.47
CA LEU A 146 22.93 -15.10 36.19
C LEU A 146 22.48 -14.38 34.91
N ARG A 147 22.28 -15.13 33.81
CA ARG A 147 21.77 -14.63 32.53
C ARG A 147 20.47 -13.85 32.71
N ARG A 148 19.51 -14.39 33.47
CA ARG A 148 18.27 -13.70 33.78
C ARG A 148 18.52 -12.35 34.45
N ARG A 149 19.38 -12.30 35.48
CA ARG A 149 19.74 -11.03 36.16
C ARG A 149 20.34 -10.02 35.18
N ILE A 150 21.23 -10.48 34.30
CA ILE A 150 21.86 -9.64 33.27
C ILE A 150 20.80 -9.12 32.28
N ALA A 151 19.98 -10.01 31.71
CA ALA A 151 18.96 -9.68 30.72
C ALA A 151 17.90 -8.70 31.27
N PHE A 152 17.48 -8.88 32.52
CA PHE A 152 16.50 -8.00 33.18
C PHE A 152 17.10 -6.69 33.71
N SER A 153 18.44 -6.54 33.68
CA SER A 153 19.09 -5.25 33.92
C SER A 153 19.04 -4.33 32.69
N ASN A 154 18.53 -4.81 31.55
CA ASN A 154 18.48 -4.06 30.30
C ASN A 154 17.70 -2.74 30.45
N PRO A 155 18.32 -1.58 30.18
CA PRO A 155 17.65 -0.28 30.28
C PRO A 155 16.48 -0.09 29.31
N LEU A 156 16.35 -0.93 28.27
CA LEU A 156 15.19 -0.93 27.37
C LEU A 156 13.89 -1.39 28.08
N LEU A 157 14.01 -2.06 29.23
CA LEU A 157 12.89 -2.52 30.07
C LEU A 157 12.46 -1.44 31.10
N ASN A 158 12.45 -0.18 30.67
CA ASN A 158 12.09 0.99 31.51
C ASN A 158 10.56 1.17 31.69
N PHE A 159 9.83 0.06 31.77
CA PHE A 159 8.39 -0.01 32.04
C PHE A 159 8.14 -1.20 32.98
N ASP A 160 6.99 -1.20 33.64
CA ASP A 160 6.68 -2.20 34.69
C ASP A 160 5.59 -3.18 34.29
N ASP A 161 4.77 -2.81 33.31
CA ASP A 161 3.59 -3.55 32.90
C ASP A 161 3.60 -3.85 31.39
N ILE A 162 3.02 -5.00 31.02
CA ILE A 162 2.82 -5.42 29.63
C ILE A 162 1.35 -5.78 29.45
N VAL A 163 0.68 -5.25 28.44
CA VAL A 163 -0.65 -5.72 28.04
C VAL A 163 -0.50 -6.76 26.93
N CYS A 164 -1.25 -7.85 27.03
CA CYS A 164 -1.21 -8.98 26.10
C CYS A 164 -2.64 -9.46 25.80
N MET A 165 -2.80 -10.20 24.70
CA MET A 165 -4.00 -10.98 24.43
C MET A 165 -3.82 -12.42 24.94
N LEU A 166 -4.82 -12.93 25.67
CA LEU A 166 -4.92 -14.35 26.00
C LEU A 166 -5.83 -15.01 24.96
N GLU A 167 -5.26 -15.81 24.06
CA GLU A 167 -5.99 -16.43 22.93
C GLU A 167 -5.75 -17.94 22.86
N GLN A 168 -6.61 -18.68 22.15
CA GLN A 168 -6.34 -20.10 21.90
C GLN A 168 -5.16 -20.27 20.92
N PRO A 169 -4.27 -21.26 21.11
CA PRO A 169 -3.25 -21.59 20.13
C PRO A 169 -3.93 -22.12 18.87
N GLY A 170 -4.01 -21.31 17.81
CA GLY A 170 -4.57 -21.78 16.54
C GLY A 170 -3.49 -21.93 15.49
N ASP A 171 -2.61 -22.91 15.75
CA ASP A 171 -1.47 -23.29 14.92
C ASP A 171 -1.87 -24.18 13.72
N ARG A 172 -3.12 -24.66 13.69
CA ARG A 172 -3.74 -25.39 12.57
C ARG A 172 -4.68 -24.54 11.70
N ARG A 173 -4.64 -23.20 11.84
CA ARG A 173 -5.55 -22.27 11.17
C ARG A 173 -4.94 -21.82 9.84
N ILE A 174 -5.73 -21.72 8.77
CA ILE A 174 -5.37 -20.80 7.68
C ILE A 174 -5.57 -19.39 8.23
N ILE A 175 -4.48 -18.62 8.28
CA ILE A 175 -4.39 -17.18 8.56
C ILE A 175 -5.79 -16.51 8.67
N GLU A 176 -6.28 -16.34 9.91
CA GLU A 176 -7.47 -15.55 10.35
C GLU A 176 -8.79 -15.72 9.56
N GLN A 177 -9.02 -16.85 8.88
CA GLN A 177 -10.33 -17.11 8.23
C GLN A 177 -11.41 -17.54 9.26
N ALA A 178 -11.81 -16.59 10.12
CA ALA A 178 -12.57 -16.85 11.34
C ALA A 178 -14.10 -16.70 11.18
N ARG A 179 -14.72 -17.53 10.34
CA ARG A 179 -16.07 -18.07 10.63
C ARG A 179 -16.15 -19.59 10.68
N ALA A 180 -15.05 -20.31 10.39
CA ALA A 180 -15.15 -21.75 10.20
C ALA A 180 -15.38 -22.46 11.53
N VAL A 181 -16.28 -23.45 11.50
CA VAL A 181 -16.54 -24.49 12.51
C VAL A 181 -15.32 -25.43 12.64
N CYS A 182 -14.11 -24.88 12.55
CA CYS A 182 -12.84 -25.54 12.77
C CYS A 182 -12.42 -25.24 14.20
N GLU A 183 -12.05 -26.29 14.95
CA GLU A 183 -11.56 -26.20 16.33
C GLU A 183 -10.47 -25.10 16.43
N GLY A 184 -10.63 -24.09 17.31
CA GLY A 184 -9.59 -23.08 17.50
C GLY A 184 -9.99 -21.64 17.88
N HIS A 185 -11.28 -21.32 18.03
CA HIS A 185 -11.72 -20.16 18.81
C HIS A 185 -12.89 -20.57 19.69
N SER A 186 -12.62 -20.89 20.94
CA SER A 186 -13.67 -21.06 21.95
C SER A 186 -13.90 -19.74 22.68
N ARG A 187 -15.08 -19.59 23.28
CA ARG A 187 -15.38 -18.47 24.17
C ARG A 187 -14.37 -18.43 25.33
N GLY A 188 -13.94 -17.22 25.70
CA GLY A 188 -12.97 -16.98 26.77
C GLY A 188 -11.63 -16.43 26.28
N GLY A 189 -10.69 -16.25 27.21
CA GLY A 189 -9.46 -15.51 26.96
C GLY A 189 -9.64 -14.00 27.18
N GLY A 190 -9.04 -13.20 26.30
CA GLY A 190 -9.17 -11.75 26.27
C GLY A 190 -7.95 -10.97 26.80
N PRO A 191 -8.02 -9.64 26.81
CA PRO A 191 -6.91 -8.79 27.23
C PRO A 191 -6.49 -9.02 28.69
N VAL A 192 -5.20 -9.20 28.92
CA VAL A 192 -4.57 -9.35 30.24
C VAL A 192 -3.42 -8.37 30.41
N ILE A 193 -3.14 -7.99 31.65
CA ILE A 193 -1.98 -7.16 32.01
C ILE A 193 -1.05 -7.99 32.89
N ILE A 194 0.20 -8.15 32.47
CA ILE A 194 1.28 -8.71 33.26
C ILE A 194 1.94 -7.56 34.03
N ARG A 195 1.66 -7.48 35.33
CA ARG A 195 2.15 -6.45 36.25
C ARG A 195 3.51 -6.82 36.83
N ASP A 196 4.32 -5.80 37.13
CA ASP A 196 5.57 -5.91 37.89
C ASP A 196 6.51 -7.03 37.40
N PHE A 197 6.57 -7.21 36.07
CA PHE A 197 7.08 -8.43 35.43
C PHE A 197 8.59 -8.71 35.69
N LYS A 198 9.33 -7.69 36.12
CA LYS A 198 10.76 -7.77 36.46
C LYS A 198 11.02 -8.41 37.83
N SER A 199 10.03 -8.38 38.73
CA SER A 199 10.17 -8.87 40.11
C SER A 199 9.21 -10.02 40.39
N LYS A 200 7.92 -9.73 40.54
CA LYS A 200 6.86 -10.69 40.82
C LYS A 200 5.74 -10.50 39.81
N ALA A 201 5.93 -11.08 38.63
CA ALA A 201 4.95 -11.04 37.57
C ALA A 201 3.57 -11.46 38.08
N ALA A 202 2.55 -10.64 37.83
CA ALA A 202 1.16 -10.96 38.17
C ALA A 202 0.26 -10.74 36.96
N CYS A 203 -0.47 -11.77 36.55
CA CYS A 203 -1.41 -11.70 35.43
C CYS A 203 -2.79 -11.24 35.91
N VAL A 204 -3.28 -10.13 35.38
CA VAL A 204 -4.58 -9.53 35.73
C VAL A 204 -5.47 -9.46 34.49
N LYS A 205 -6.72 -9.93 34.60
CA LYS A 205 -7.72 -9.78 33.54
C LYS A 205 -8.14 -8.31 33.40
N ALA A 206 -7.86 -7.69 32.26
CA ALA A 206 -8.06 -6.25 32.08
C ALA A 206 -9.55 -5.83 32.11
N LEU A 207 -10.44 -6.73 31.68
CA LEU A 207 -11.88 -6.48 31.52
C LEU A 207 -12.74 -7.13 32.62
N ALA A 208 -12.15 -7.67 33.70
CA ALA A 208 -12.92 -8.32 34.75
C ALA A 208 -13.95 -7.36 35.39
N GLY A 209 -15.23 -7.71 35.32
CA GLY A 209 -16.33 -6.89 35.85
C GLY A 209 -16.65 -5.62 35.05
N VAL A 210 -16.04 -5.45 33.86
CA VAL A 210 -16.24 -4.27 33.00
C VAL A 210 -17.39 -4.51 32.05
N LYS A 211 -18.39 -3.62 32.08
CA LYS A 211 -19.52 -3.62 31.14
C LYS A 211 -19.28 -2.66 29.99
N VAL A 212 -19.76 -3.02 28.80
CA VAL A 212 -19.77 -2.15 27.62
C VAL A 212 -20.64 -0.92 27.91
N THR A 213 -20.12 0.26 27.58
CA THR A 213 -20.70 1.57 27.92
C THR A 213 -21.48 2.20 26.77
N SER A 214 -21.15 1.87 25.52
CA SER A 214 -21.77 2.39 24.29
C SER A 214 -21.79 1.31 23.18
N GLY A 215 -22.66 1.52 22.19
CA GLY A 215 -22.91 0.59 21.09
C GLY A 215 -23.93 -0.52 21.42
N PRO A 216 -24.21 -1.44 20.48
CA PRO A 216 -25.26 -2.45 20.62
C PRO A 216 -25.14 -3.38 21.83
N TRP A 217 -23.92 -3.64 22.31
CA TRP A 217 -23.67 -4.50 23.48
C TRP A 217 -23.72 -3.78 24.85
N LYS A 218 -24.17 -2.53 24.89
CA LYS A 218 -24.21 -1.71 26.10
C LYS A 218 -24.86 -2.42 27.30
N GLY A 219 -24.24 -2.28 28.47
CA GLY A 219 -24.72 -2.81 29.75
C GLY A 219 -24.32 -4.26 30.05
N LYS A 220 -23.66 -4.94 29.13
CA LYS A 220 -23.24 -6.35 29.26
C LYS A 220 -21.72 -6.47 29.32
N GLU A 221 -21.22 -7.56 29.91
CA GLU A 221 -19.81 -7.94 29.84
C GLU A 221 -19.52 -8.70 28.54
N LEU A 222 -18.26 -8.72 28.12
CA LEU A 222 -17.82 -9.52 26.98
C LEU A 222 -17.46 -10.94 27.44
N THR A 223 -18.10 -11.94 26.83
CA THR A 223 -17.89 -13.36 27.14
C THR A 223 -17.59 -14.19 25.89
N GLY A 224 -17.45 -13.53 24.73
CA GLY A 224 -17.19 -14.17 23.45
C GLY A 224 -15.72 -14.55 23.25
N LYS A 225 -15.30 -14.49 22.00
CA LYS A 225 -13.92 -14.71 21.55
C LYS A 225 -13.21 -13.36 21.43
N PHE A 226 -11.88 -13.35 21.49
CA PHE A 226 -11.07 -12.14 21.41
C PHE A 226 -9.92 -12.33 20.42
N SER A 227 -9.58 -11.28 19.65
CA SER A 227 -8.42 -11.25 18.73
C SER A 227 -7.93 -9.81 18.51
N GLY A 228 -6.81 -9.67 17.79
CA GLY A 228 -6.34 -8.43 17.17
C GLY A 228 -6.21 -7.25 18.14
N MET A 229 -5.22 -7.27 19.03
CA MET A 229 -5.03 -6.21 20.02
C MET A 229 -4.04 -5.14 19.56
N GLU A 230 -4.33 -3.87 19.85
CA GLU A 230 -3.39 -2.76 19.63
C GLU A 230 -3.46 -1.71 20.74
N LEU A 231 -2.31 -1.32 21.29
CA LEU A 231 -2.19 -0.24 22.27
C LEU A 231 -2.01 1.12 21.56
N ASN A 232 -2.78 2.13 21.98
CA ASN A 232 -2.65 3.50 21.45
C ASN A 232 -1.28 4.11 21.77
N TYR A 233 -0.89 5.18 21.06
CA TYR A 233 0.45 5.77 21.21
C TYR A 233 0.70 6.38 22.59
N ASN A 234 -0.35 6.77 23.31
CA ASN A 234 -0.23 7.34 24.66
C ASN A 234 -0.12 6.26 25.76
N GLY A 235 -0.35 4.99 25.45
CA GLY A 235 -0.30 3.89 26.41
C GLY A 235 -1.48 3.85 27.40
N THR A 236 -2.60 4.51 27.07
CA THR A 236 -3.74 4.68 27.97
C THR A 236 -5.00 3.92 27.53
N GLU A 237 -5.03 3.44 26.29
CA GLU A 237 -6.18 2.78 25.69
C GLU A 237 -5.71 1.69 24.74
N PHE A 238 -6.48 0.61 24.63
CA PHE A 238 -6.25 -0.39 23.60
C PHE A 238 -7.51 -0.69 22.81
N LEU A 239 -7.30 -1.00 21.53
CA LEU A 239 -8.30 -1.51 20.60
C LEU A 239 -8.18 -3.03 20.53
N PHE A 240 -9.30 -3.71 20.32
CA PHE A 240 -9.31 -5.15 20.11
C PHE A 240 -10.58 -5.60 19.39
N ALA A 241 -10.55 -6.81 18.81
CA ALA A 241 -11.73 -7.46 18.26
C ALA A 241 -12.33 -8.43 19.29
N ALA A 242 -13.65 -8.48 19.39
CA ALA A 242 -14.35 -9.49 20.16
C ALA A 242 -15.69 -9.90 19.56
N THR A 243 -16.12 -11.12 19.83
CA THR A 243 -17.48 -11.57 19.55
C THR A 243 -18.41 -11.33 20.74
N THR A 244 -19.71 -11.22 20.47
CA THR A 244 -20.76 -11.08 21.51
C THR A 244 -21.54 -12.39 21.64
N ASP A 245 -22.88 -12.35 21.77
CA ASP A 245 -23.69 -13.57 21.63
C ASP A 245 -23.73 -14.08 20.17
N GLY A 246 -23.55 -13.17 19.21
CA GLY A 246 -23.32 -13.52 17.81
C GLY A 246 -21.87 -13.94 17.56
N GLU A 247 -21.68 -14.87 16.64
CA GLU A 247 -20.36 -15.31 16.14
C GLU A 247 -19.83 -14.32 15.06
N VAL A 248 -19.93 -13.02 15.36
CA VAL A 248 -19.49 -11.91 14.50
C VAL A 248 -18.45 -11.09 15.25
N TRP A 249 -17.34 -10.79 14.59
CA TRP A 249 -16.27 -9.99 15.18
C TRP A 249 -16.59 -8.50 15.10
N HIS A 250 -16.52 -7.81 16.24
CA HIS A 250 -16.66 -6.36 16.31
C HIS A 250 -15.45 -5.73 17.00
N ILE A 251 -15.15 -4.48 16.64
CA ILE A 251 -14.06 -3.72 17.23
C ILE A 251 -14.55 -3.02 18.50
N PHE A 252 -13.74 -3.12 19.54
CA PHE A 252 -13.94 -2.48 20.83
C PHE A 252 -12.75 -1.58 21.19
N ARG A 253 -13.03 -0.52 21.93
CA ARG A 253 -12.03 0.34 22.58
C ARG A 253 -12.17 0.24 24.09
N PHE A 254 -11.07 0.02 24.79
CA PHE A 254 -11.02 0.09 26.24
C PHE A 254 -10.03 1.14 26.72
N ASN A 255 -10.50 2.07 27.56
CA ASN A 255 -9.67 3.06 28.20
C ASN A 255 -9.26 2.60 29.61
N LEU A 256 -7.94 2.45 29.83
CA LEU A 256 -7.38 1.91 31.07
C LEU A 256 -7.60 2.81 32.29
N VAL A 257 -7.75 4.12 32.07
CA VAL A 257 -7.89 5.14 33.11
C VAL A 257 -9.35 5.28 33.54
N THR A 258 -10.24 5.54 32.57
CA THR A 258 -11.66 5.77 32.83
C THR A 258 -12.46 4.48 32.98
N LYS A 259 -11.87 3.33 32.64
CA LYS A 259 -12.53 2.02 32.59
C LYS A 259 -13.74 1.96 31.65
N LYS A 260 -13.82 2.88 30.68
CA LYS A 260 -14.85 2.86 29.64
C LYS A 260 -14.49 1.84 28.57
N LEU A 261 -15.41 0.92 28.32
CA LEU A 261 -15.38 -0.06 27.23
C LEU A 261 -16.44 0.30 26.21
N GLU A 262 -16.10 0.46 24.94
CA GLU A 262 -17.00 0.94 23.89
C GLU A 262 -16.97 -0.01 22.70
N GLN A 263 -18.14 -0.35 22.14
CA GLN A 263 -18.24 -1.08 20.88
C GLN A 263 -18.27 -0.06 19.73
N LEU A 264 -17.32 -0.18 18.79
CA LEU A 264 -17.15 0.77 17.69
C LEU A 264 -17.79 0.31 16.38
N THR A 265 -17.91 -1.00 16.16
CA THR A 265 -18.55 -1.55 14.96
C THR A 265 -19.74 -2.45 15.28
N ASP A 266 -20.66 -2.54 14.32
CA ASP A 266 -21.86 -3.37 14.37
C ASP A 266 -22.21 -3.96 13.00
N GLY A 267 -23.31 -4.73 12.96
CA GLY A 267 -23.83 -5.34 11.74
C GLY A 267 -23.41 -6.81 11.55
N PRO A 268 -23.58 -7.34 10.33
CA PRO A 268 -23.32 -8.75 10.03
C PRO A 268 -21.87 -9.02 9.65
N ASP A 269 -21.04 -7.99 9.53
CA ASP A 269 -19.68 -8.07 9.01
C ASP A 269 -18.66 -8.27 10.12
N ASP A 270 -17.70 -9.17 9.90
CA ASP A 270 -16.57 -9.37 10.79
C ASP A 270 -15.55 -8.23 10.61
N ASP A 271 -15.19 -7.58 11.72
CA ASP A 271 -14.18 -6.51 11.80
C ASP A 271 -13.12 -6.86 12.87
N PHE A 272 -11.83 -6.86 12.50
CA PHE A 272 -10.72 -7.28 13.38
C PHE A 272 -9.38 -6.61 13.03
N ASP A 273 -8.32 -6.96 13.77
CA ASP A 273 -6.98 -6.34 13.73
C ASP A 273 -6.97 -4.80 13.67
N PRO A 274 -7.67 -4.10 14.59
CA PRO A 274 -7.68 -2.64 14.62
C PRO A 274 -6.30 -2.05 14.94
N HIS A 275 -5.97 -0.94 14.30
CA HIS A 275 -4.80 -0.11 14.63
C HIS A 275 -5.12 1.38 14.51
N GLN A 276 -4.62 2.19 15.44
CA GLN A 276 -4.77 3.64 15.39
C GLN A 276 -3.84 4.26 14.34
N LEU A 277 -4.39 5.06 13.43
CA LEU A 277 -3.65 5.89 12.49
C LEU A 277 -3.25 7.23 13.14
N PRO A 278 -2.14 7.87 12.73
CA PRO A 278 -1.74 9.16 13.28
C PRO A 278 -2.75 10.30 13.06
N SER A 279 -3.68 10.16 12.11
CA SER A 279 -4.80 11.09 11.92
C SER A 279 -5.89 10.97 12.98
N GLY A 280 -5.85 9.93 13.82
CA GLY A 280 -6.89 9.57 14.78
C GLY A 280 -7.84 8.47 14.29
N ARG A 281 -8.02 8.32 12.97
CA ARG A 281 -8.80 7.22 12.37
C ARG A 281 -8.27 5.85 12.81
N ILE A 282 -9.11 4.83 12.71
CA ILE A 282 -8.77 3.44 13.04
C ILE A 282 -8.78 2.64 11.74
N VAL A 283 -7.66 2.02 11.38
CA VAL A 283 -7.57 1.03 10.29
C VAL A 283 -7.85 -0.36 10.86
N PHE A 284 -8.49 -1.23 10.08
CA PHE A 284 -8.82 -2.59 10.46
C PHE A 284 -9.06 -3.45 9.22
N THR A 285 -9.23 -4.76 9.38
CA THR A 285 -9.60 -5.70 8.32
C THR A 285 -11.05 -6.11 8.45
N SER A 286 -11.76 -6.23 7.32
CA SER A 286 -13.20 -6.50 7.31
C SER A 286 -13.68 -7.28 6.08
N ILE A 287 -14.81 -7.98 6.23
CA ILE A 287 -15.52 -8.67 5.13
C ILE A 287 -16.52 -7.78 4.38
N ARG A 288 -16.70 -6.52 4.79
CA ARG A 288 -17.70 -5.59 4.21
C ARG A 288 -17.66 -5.47 2.69
N ARG A 289 -16.48 -5.60 2.09
CA ARG A 289 -16.31 -5.58 0.63
C ARG A 289 -16.92 -6.81 -0.06
N GLY A 290 -16.97 -7.95 0.64
CA GLY A 290 -17.46 -9.22 0.14
C GLY A 290 -16.41 -10.06 -0.60
N GLY A 291 -16.73 -11.34 -0.82
CA GLY A 291 -15.90 -12.31 -1.53
C GLY A 291 -15.47 -13.52 -0.69
N VAL A 292 -14.83 -14.49 -1.35
CA VAL A 292 -14.28 -15.73 -0.77
C VAL A 292 -12.82 -15.88 -1.18
N GLY A 293 -11.98 -16.35 -0.26
CA GLY A 293 -10.59 -16.72 -0.55
C GLY A 293 -10.49 -17.92 -1.50
N ARG A 294 -9.46 -17.94 -2.37
CA ARG A 294 -9.38 -18.92 -3.47
C ARG A 294 -8.91 -20.32 -3.08
N CYS A 295 -8.07 -20.47 -2.05
CA CYS A 295 -7.41 -21.76 -1.75
C CYS A 295 -8.19 -22.65 -0.77
N VAL A 296 -8.99 -22.04 0.12
CA VAL A 296 -9.72 -22.77 1.16
C VAL A 296 -11.19 -22.75 0.79
N ILE A 297 -11.63 -23.84 0.19
CA ILE A 297 -12.96 -23.90 -0.43
C ILE A 297 -14.00 -24.25 0.66
N THR A 298 -14.18 -23.38 1.66
CA THR A 298 -15.24 -23.50 2.68
C THR A 298 -16.14 -22.27 2.71
N PRO A 299 -17.42 -22.39 3.12
CA PRO A 299 -18.34 -21.24 3.26
C PRO A 299 -17.90 -20.17 4.27
N GLN A 300 -16.75 -20.36 4.92
CA GLN A 300 -16.22 -19.50 5.97
C GLN A 300 -14.87 -18.88 5.63
N SER A 301 -14.32 -19.18 4.45
CA SER A 301 -13.07 -18.62 3.95
C SER A 301 -13.34 -17.30 3.25
N LEU A 302 -13.74 -16.30 4.02
CA LEU A 302 -14.15 -14.99 3.51
C LEU A 302 -12.96 -14.14 3.06
N THR A 303 -13.21 -13.19 2.16
CA THR A 303 -12.20 -12.18 1.78
C THR A 303 -12.21 -11.03 2.78
N TYR A 304 -11.05 -10.81 3.40
CA TYR A 304 -10.82 -9.78 4.40
C TYR A 304 -9.89 -8.71 3.82
N THR A 305 -10.33 -7.45 3.81
CA THR A 305 -9.59 -6.34 3.20
C THR A 305 -9.52 -5.14 4.13
N LEU A 306 -8.54 -4.26 3.91
CA LEU A 306 -8.36 -3.06 4.73
C LEU A 306 -9.56 -2.11 4.62
N HIS A 307 -10.00 -1.63 5.78
CA HIS A 307 -11.02 -0.58 5.96
C HIS A 307 -10.52 0.43 6.99
N SER A 308 -11.15 1.61 7.06
CA SER A 308 -10.92 2.53 8.17
C SER A 308 -12.18 3.24 8.61
N MET A 309 -12.20 3.70 9.85
CA MET A 309 -13.29 4.47 10.45
C MET A 309 -12.75 5.67 11.25
N GLU A 310 -13.63 6.62 11.55
CA GLU A 310 -13.36 7.68 12.51
C GLU A 310 -13.23 7.12 13.94
N PRO A 311 -12.59 7.85 14.88
CA PRO A 311 -12.39 7.38 16.25
C PRO A 311 -13.68 6.97 16.98
N ASP A 312 -14.84 7.46 16.55
CA ASP A 312 -16.16 7.17 17.14
C ASP A 312 -16.86 5.96 16.50
N GLY A 313 -16.25 5.31 15.51
CA GLY A 313 -16.84 4.20 14.75
C GLY A 313 -17.63 4.63 13.51
N SER A 314 -17.79 5.94 13.27
CA SER A 314 -18.48 6.46 12.07
C SER A 314 -17.59 6.43 10.83
N ASP A 315 -18.21 6.65 9.65
CA ASP A 315 -17.51 6.85 8.38
C ASP A 315 -16.55 5.70 8.03
N ILE A 316 -17.06 4.47 8.11
CA ILE A 316 -16.35 3.28 7.64
C ILE A 316 -16.17 3.37 6.12
N ILE A 317 -14.93 3.35 5.65
CA ILE A 317 -14.55 3.34 4.23
C ILE A 317 -13.69 2.12 3.90
N CYS A 318 -13.86 1.58 2.70
CA CYS A 318 -13.02 0.51 2.15
C CYS A 318 -11.70 1.09 1.64
N LEU A 319 -10.55 0.63 2.16
CA LEU A 319 -9.24 1.09 1.72
C LEU A 319 -8.63 0.20 0.64
N SER A 320 -9.13 -1.04 0.49
CA SER A 320 -8.55 -2.03 -0.42
C SER A 320 -9.60 -2.83 -1.16
N PHE A 321 -9.45 -2.88 -2.48
CA PHE A 321 -10.31 -3.67 -3.37
C PHE A 321 -9.66 -4.97 -3.82
N HIS A 322 -8.61 -5.45 -3.12
CA HIS A 322 -7.94 -6.69 -3.50
C HIS A 322 -8.90 -7.89 -3.48
N GLU A 323 -8.70 -8.88 -4.34
CA GLU A 323 -9.60 -10.04 -4.50
C GLU A 323 -9.48 -11.11 -3.38
N THR A 324 -8.42 -11.03 -2.57
CA THR A 324 -8.02 -11.99 -1.52
C THR A 324 -7.65 -11.24 -0.24
N ASN A 325 -7.13 -11.97 0.75
CA ASN A 325 -7.00 -11.49 2.11
C ASN A 325 -5.81 -10.55 2.37
N GLU A 326 -6.02 -9.63 3.30
CA GLU A 326 -5.03 -8.75 3.91
C GLU A 326 -5.14 -8.85 5.44
N TRP A 327 -4.00 -8.75 6.13
CA TRP A 327 -3.91 -9.10 7.55
C TRP A 327 -3.05 -8.13 8.36
N GLN A 328 -3.43 -7.93 9.62
CA GLN A 328 -2.63 -7.31 10.68
C GLN A 328 -2.00 -5.97 10.29
N PRO A 329 -2.79 -4.95 9.93
CA PRO A 329 -2.26 -3.64 9.63
C PRO A 329 -1.53 -3.04 10.84
N THR A 330 -0.36 -2.46 10.59
CA THR A 330 0.38 -1.60 11.51
C THR A 330 0.77 -0.30 10.82
N VAL A 331 1.37 0.65 11.55
CA VAL A 331 1.81 1.93 11.01
C VAL A 331 3.34 2.01 11.04
N SER A 332 3.94 2.31 9.89
CA SER A 332 5.38 2.53 9.77
C SER A 332 5.83 3.82 10.46
N HIS A 333 7.14 3.99 10.64
CA HIS A 333 7.71 5.26 11.14
C HIS A 333 7.46 6.46 10.21
N SER A 334 7.12 6.22 8.94
CA SER A 334 6.75 7.26 7.97
C SER A 334 5.25 7.57 7.95
N GLY A 335 4.43 6.91 8.78
CA GLY A 335 2.99 7.12 8.85
C GLY A 335 2.20 6.39 7.76
N LYS A 336 2.81 5.46 7.03
CA LYS A 336 2.11 4.56 6.09
C LYS A 336 1.53 3.34 6.82
N ILE A 337 0.51 2.72 6.24
CA ILE A 337 0.00 1.42 6.70
C ILE A 337 0.91 0.34 6.14
N VAL A 338 1.32 -0.61 6.99
CA VAL A 338 2.08 -1.82 6.65
C VAL A 338 1.23 -3.03 7.00
N TYR A 339 1.15 -4.01 6.11
CA TYR A 339 0.28 -5.18 6.28
C TYR A 339 0.79 -6.36 5.49
N THR A 340 0.27 -7.55 5.78
CA THR A 340 0.47 -8.72 4.93
C THR A 340 -0.66 -8.80 3.91
N ARG A 341 -0.34 -9.05 2.64
CA ARG A 341 -1.35 -9.33 1.61
C ARG A 341 -1.09 -10.67 0.95
N TRP A 342 -2.18 -11.39 0.78
CA TRP A 342 -2.25 -12.56 -0.07
C TRP A 342 -2.37 -12.12 -1.54
N ASP A 343 -1.29 -12.22 -2.33
CA ASP A 343 -1.30 -11.85 -3.76
C ASP A 343 -0.70 -12.95 -4.65
N TYR A 344 -1.55 -13.54 -5.48
CA TYR A 344 -1.21 -14.63 -6.39
C TYR A 344 -2.12 -14.56 -7.64
N VAL A 345 -2.39 -13.33 -8.11
CA VAL A 345 -3.16 -13.10 -9.34
C VAL A 345 -2.38 -13.67 -10.52
N ASP A 346 -2.86 -14.75 -11.13
CA ASP A 346 -2.13 -15.49 -12.18
C ASP A 346 -0.74 -15.99 -11.75
N ARG A 347 -0.61 -16.37 -10.47
CA ARG A 347 0.61 -16.97 -9.89
C ARG A 347 0.29 -18.23 -9.08
N HIS A 348 1.35 -18.94 -8.72
CA HIS A 348 1.29 -20.06 -7.79
C HIS A 348 0.87 -19.61 -6.38
N TRP A 349 -0.03 -20.36 -5.74
CA TRP A 349 -0.60 -20.06 -4.42
C TRP A 349 0.46 -19.84 -3.34
N GLY A 350 1.50 -20.67 -3.29
CA GLY A 350 2.60 -20.57 -2.30
C GLY A 350 3.58 -19.40 -2.49
N THR A 351 3.29 -18.39 -3.31
CA THR A 351 4.12 -17.16 -3.44
C THR A 351 3.49 -15.95 -2.78
N ALA A 352 2.66 -16.20 -1.79
CA ALA A 352 1.70 -15.29 -1.23
C ALA A 352 2.00 -14.96 0.23
N HIS A 353 1.50 -13.83 0.74
CA HIS A 353 1.57 -13.41 2.15
C HIS A 353 2.91 -12.78 2.54
N HIS A 354 3.26 -11.69 1.87
CA HIS A 354 4.46 -10.90 2.20
C HIS A 354 4.11 -9.46 2.53
N TYR A 355 5.13 -8.66 2.85
CA TYR A 355 5.04 -7.24 3.20
C TYR A 355 4.40 -6.40 2.10
N TRP A 356 3.43 -5.57 2.47
CA TRP A 356 2.90 -4.49 1.66
C TRP A 356 2.78 -3.21 2.48
N GLU A 357 2.79 -2.08 1.78
CA GLU A 357 2.50 -0.78 2.37
C GLU A 357 1.58 0.06 1.48
N CYS A 358 0.78 0.94 2.09
CA CYS A 358 -0.02 1.95 1.40
C CYS A 358 -0.16 3.22 2.25
N PHE A 359 -0.69 4.29 1.69
CA PHE A 359 -1.01 5.49 2.47
C PHE A 359 -2.22 5.25 3.40
N PRO A 360 -2.40 6.05 4.47
CA PRO A 360 -3.53 5.95 5.40
C PRO A 360 -4.93 5.99 4.76
N ASP A 361 -5.04 6.56 3.56
CA ASP A 361 -6.26 6.63 2.76
C ASP A 361 -6.34 5.55 1.65
N GLY A 362 -5.56 4.48 1.77
CA GLY A 362 -5.61 3.28 0.95
C GLY A 362 -4.92 3.38 -0.42
N ARG A 363 -4.54 4.59 -0.86
CA ARG A 363 -3.88 4.81 -2.15
C ARG A 363 -2.48 4.20 -2.23
N ASP A 364 -2.06 3.96 -3.47
CA ASP A 364 -0.71 3.53 -3.84
C ASP A 364 -0.16 2.30 -3.07
N PRO A 365 -0.85 1.14 -3.09
CA PRO A 365 -0.35 -0.07 -2.47
C PRO A 365 0.92 -0.58 -3.17
N ARG A 366 2.01 -0.77 -2.41
CA ARG A 366 3.32 -1.21 -2.91
C ARG A 366 3.85 -2.42 -2.15
N ASN A 367 4.57 -3.28 -2.87
CA ASN A 367 5.31 -4.41 -2.31
C ASN A 367 6.81 -4.19 -2.46
N TYR A 368 7.59 -4.45 -1.41
CA TYR A 368 9.05 -4.34 -1.40
C TYR A 368 9.78 -5.64 -1.05
N HIS A 369 9.04 -6.71 -0.76
CA HIS A 369 9.62 -7.95 -0.26
C HIS A 369 8.84 -9.19 -0.70
N GLY A 370 9.55 -10.22 -1.14
CA GLY A 370 9.12 -11.62 -1.19
C GLY A 370 8.12 -11.96 -2.31
N ASN A 371 7.31 -11.03 -2.78
CA ASN A 371 6.15 -11.35 -3.62
C ASN A 371 6.50 -11.72 -5.08
N TYR A 372 7.72 -11.43 -5.54
CA TYR A 372 8.11 -11.55 -6.95
C TYR A 372 9.41 -12.33 -7.16
N PRO A 373 9.49 -13.63 -6.81
CA PRO A 373 10.62 -14.45 -7.21
C PRO A 373 10.74 -14.47 -8.75
N LEU A 374 11.96 -14.68 -9.25
CA LEU A 374 12.28 -14.59 -10.68
C LEU A 374 11.44 -15.55 -11.56
N PRO A 375 11.05 -15.15 -12.78
CA PRO A 375 10.33 -16.01 -13.74
C PRO A 375 11.23 -17.15 -14.27
N TRP A 376 10.62 -18.17 -14.89
CA TRP A 376 11.34 -19.33 -15.44
C TRP A 376 12.46 -18.94 -16.43
N SER A 377 12.22 -17.95 -17.28
CA SER A 377 13.19 -17.49 -18.29
C SER A 377 14.40 -16.78 -17.70
N ALA A 378 14.38 -16.43 -16.41
CA ALA A 378 15.54 -15.89 -15.70
C ALA A 378 16.37 -17.00 -15.01
N MET A 379 16.04 -18.27 -15.23
CA MET A 379 16.83 -19.42 -14.75
C MET A 379 18.03 -19.68 -15.68
N PRO A 380 19.14 -20.25 -15.15
CA PRO A 380 20.31 -20.60 -15.96
C PRO A 380 19.98 -21.53 -17.13
N GLU A 381 20.76 -21.42 -18.21
CA GLU A 381 20.62 -22.26 -19.40
C GLU A 381 20.82 -23.75 -19.09
N GLY A 382 19.99 -24.63 -19.68
CA GLY A 382 20.04 -26.10 -19.49
C GLY A 382 19.05 -26.67 -18.47
N VAL A 383 18.38 -25.81 -17.70
CA VAL A 383 17.35 -26.15 -16.71
C VAL A 383 16.03 -26.60 -17.39
N GLN A 384 15.53 -27.82 -17.10
CA GLN A 384 14.39 -28.43 -17.81
C GLN A 384 13.02 -28.16 -17.13
N PRO A 385 11.92 -27.89 -17.86
CA PRO A 385 10.61 -27.56 -17.27
C PRO A 385 10.03 -28.59 -16.29
N GLU A 386 10.34 -29.87 -16.47
CA GLU A 386 9.95 -30.98 -15.58
C GLU A 386 10.71 -31.02 -14.24
N GLU A 387 11.78 -30.25 -14.12
CA GLU A 387 12.50 -30.01 -12.87
C GLU A 387 11.89 -28.82 -12.11
N TYR A 388 11.00 -28.02 -12.72
CA TYR A 388 10.25 -26.94 -12.08
C TYR A 388 9.41 -27.53 -10.93
N GLY A 389 9.68 -27.09 -9.70
CA GLY A 389 9.04 -27.62 -8.50
C GLY A 389 9.60 -28.95 -7.98
N ARG A 390 10.70 -29.48 -8.55
CA ARG A 390 11.43 -30.64 -8.00
C ARG A 390 12.74 -30.22 -7.32
N LYS A 391 13.20 -31.06 -6.39
CA LYS A 391 14.31 -30.91 -5.42
C LYS A 391 15.67 -30.38 -5.93
N ALA A 392 15.88 -30.20 -7.23
CA ALA A 392 17.16 -29.77 -7.81
C ALA A 392 17.21 -28.30 -8.28
N LEU A 393 16.07 -27.60 -8.37
CA LEU A 393 16.04 -26.20 -8.83
C LEU A 393 15.59 -25.25 -7.75
N VAL A 394 16.44 -24.28 -7.46
CA VAL A 394 16.28 -23.32 -6.37
C VAL A 394 15.25 -22.27 -6.75
N TYR A 395 14.00 -22.65 -6.56
CA TYR A 395 12.87 -21.76 -6.41
C TYR A 395 13.15 -20.82 -5.22
N GLY A 396 13.11 -19.50 -5.45
CA GLY A 396 13.32 -18.53 -4.35
C GLY A 396 12.36 -18.73 -3.19
N ARG A 397 11.14 -19.23 -3.45
CA ARG A 397 10.15 -19.60 -2.41
C ARG A 397 10.71 -20.63 -1.43
N THR A 398 11.30 -21.75 -1.87
CA THR A 398 11.78 -22.78 -0.92
C THR A 398 13.02 -22.35 -0.13
N LEU A 399 13.57 -21.17 -0.43
CA LEU A 399 14.68 -20.58 0.31
C LEU A 399 14.28 -19.54 1.34
N ARG A 400 13.01 -19.13 1.38
CA ARG A 400 12.49 -18.09 2.27
C ARG A 400 11.18 -18.54 2.92
N PRO A 401 10.61 -17.81 3.89
CA PRO A 401 9.30 -18.14 4.43
C PRO A 401 8.21 -18.15 3.35
N ASP A 402 7.26 -19.08 3.48
CA ASP A 402 6.08 -19.11 2.61
C ASP A 402 5.12 -17.96 2.93
N ALA A 403 5.03 -17.56 4.20
CA ALA A 403 4.23 -16.42 4.65
C ALA A 403 4.92 -15.68 5.80
N GLU A 404 4.69 -14.38 5.89
CA GLU A 404 5.15 -13.50 6.97
C GLU A 404 3.99 -12.68 7.49
N LEU A 405 3.83 -12.65 8.81
CA LEU A 405 2.73 -11.98 9.50
C LEU A 405 3.25 -11.13 10.66
N SER A 406 2.36 -10.31 11.21
CA SER A 406 2.59 -9.50 12.40
C SER A 406 3.79 -8.57 12.28
N PHE A 407 3.92 -7.88 11.14
CA PHE A 407 4.96 -6.88 10.94
C PHE A 407 4.89 -5.82 12.05
N ARG A 408 6.03 -5.52 12.68
CA ARG A 408 6.17 -4.44 13.66
C ARG A 408 7.40 -3.60 13.35
N PRO A 409 7.27 -2.27 13.22
CA PRO A 409 8.43 -1.40 13.00
C PRO A 409 9.35 -1.44 14.22
N VAL A 410 10.64 -1.63 13.98
CA VAL A 410 11.65 -1.64 15.05
C VAL A 410 11.95 -0.19 15.46
N PRO A 411 11.92 0.15 16.77
CA PRO A 411 12.27 1.51 17.23
C PRO A 411 13.63 1.98 16.69
N ASP A 412 13.68 3.24 16.26
CA ASP A 412 14.89 3.91 15.74
C ASP A 412 15.60 3.16 14.58
N SER A 413 14.84 2.37 13.81
CA SER A 413 15.33 1.58 12.68
C SER A 413 14.35 1.64 11.50
N ALA A 414 14.86 1.34 10.30
CA ALA A 414 14.05 1.16 9.09
C ALA A 414 13.54 -0.29 8.92
N LYS A 415 13.82 -1.17 9.88
CA LYS A 415 13.54 -2.60 9.82
C LYS A 415 12.21 -2.96 10.48
N TYR A 416 11.72 -4.15 10.17
CA TYR A 416 10.51 -4.72 10.74
C TYR A 416 10.80 -6.09 11.32
N THR A 417 10.24 -6.40 12.49
CA THR A 417 10.11 -7.81 12.91
C THR A 417 8.86 -8.41 12.29
N ALA A 418 8.91 -9.70 11.99
CA ALA A 418 7.75 -10.48 11.57
C ALA A 418 7.86 -11.91 12.06
N THR A 419 6.74 -12.64 11.99
CA THR A 419 6.69 -14.08 12.25
C THR A 419 6.56 -14.80 10.92
N ALA A 420 7.55 -15.62 10.58
CA ALA A 420 7.54 -16.53 9.44
C ALA A 420 6.65 -17.73 9.76
N VAL A 421 5.55 -17.89 9.01
CA VAL A 421 4.52 -18.91 9.20
C VAL A 421 4.32 -19.73 7.91
N GLY A 422 3.54 -20.80 8.00
CA GLY A 422 3.12 -21.58 6.82
C GLY A 422 1.99 -20.89 6.06
N HIS A 423 1.77 -21.25 4.79
CA HIS A 423 0.71 -20.65 3.98
C HIS A 423 -0.69 -21.08 4.44
N HIS A 424 -0.88 -22.35 4.84
CA HIS A 424 -2.16 -22.84 5.40
C HIS A 424 -2.09 -23.13 6.91
N GLU A 425 -1.07 -22.59 7.60
CA GLU A 425 -0.82 -22.87 9.00
C GLU A 425 -0.96 -21.60 9.87
N GLY A 426 -1.01 -21.81 11.19
CA GLY A 426 -1.35 -20.74 12.11
C GLY A 426 -0.24 -19.71 12.35
N PHE A 427 -0.53 -18.76 13.25
CA PHE A 427 0.24 -17.54 13.51
C PHE A 427 1.60 -17.72 14.18
N SER A 428 2.16 -18.93 14.19
CA SER A 428 3.37 -19.23 14.93
C SER A 428 4.39 -19.97 14.09
N GLY A 429 5.65 -19.58 14.25
CA GLY A 429 6.78 -20.14 13.52
C GLY A 429 8.08 -19.51 13.98
N SER A 430 8.92 -19.07 13.03
CA SER A 430 10.23 -18.48 13.32
C SER A 430 10.16 -16.95 13.28
N LEU A 431 10.83 -16.25 14.18
CA LEU A 431 10.92 -14.79 14.15
C LEU A 431 12.00 -14.35 13.15
N VAL A 432 11.67 -13.35 12.34
CA VAL A 432 12.55 -12.76 11.33
C VAL A 432 12.63 -11.25 11.44
N LEU A 433 13.74 -10.70 10.98
CA LEU A 433 13.99 -9.27 10.83
C LEU A 433 14.11 -8.94 9.35
N LEU A 434 13.24 -8.06 8.87
CA LEU A 434 13.16 -7.57 7.48
C LEU A 434 13.80 -6.19 7.35
N ASP A 435 14.72 -6.03 6.39
CA ASP A 435 15.26 -4.72 5.97
C ASP A 435 14.88 -4.44 4.50
N PRO A 436 13.82 -3.64 4.25
CA PRO A 436 13.33 -3.39 2.88
C PRO A 436 14.28 -2.53 2.04
N ARG A 437 15.30 -1.91 2.65
CA ARG A 437 16.30 -1.09 1.94
C ARG A 437 17.29 -1.95 1.16
N ILE A 438 17.49 -3.20 1.58
CA ILE A 438 18.30 -4.16 0.85
C ILE A 438 17.53 -4.58 -0.41
N PRO A 439 18.16 -4.67 -1.59
CA PRO A 439 17.50 -5.21 -2.78
C PRO A 439 16.98 -6.63 -2.56
N ASP A 440 15.74 -6.89 -2.96
CA ASP A 440 15.15 -8.22 -2.88
C ASP A 440 15.76 -9.15 -3.95
N ASP A 441 16.39 -10.23 -3.50
CA ASP A 441 16.92 -11.29 -4.37
C ASP A 441 15.89 -12.40 -4.65
N GLY A 442 14.65 -12.20 -4.19
CA GLY A 442 13.56 -13.19 -4.22
C GLY A 442 13.79 -14.36 -3.26
N LYS A 443 14.73 -14.23 -2.31
CA LYS A 443 15.15 -15.25 -1.34
C LYS A 443 15.23 -14.62 0.06
N MET A 444 16.42 -14.56 0.64
CA MET A 444 16.68 -14.18 2.03
C MET A 444 17.57 -12.93 2.14
N ALA A 445 17.90 -12.23 1.05
CA ALA A 445 18.82 -11.09 1.13
C ALA A 445 18.33 -10.01 2.12
N GLN A 446 17.02 -9.75 2.14
CA GLN A 446 16.37 -8.78 3.02
C GLN A 446 16.04 -9.32 4.42
N LEU A 447 16.12 -10.63 4.63
CA LEU A 447 15.70 -11.28 5.87
C LEU A 447 16.89 -11.81 6.68
N ARG A 448 16.77 -11.69 7.99
CA ARG A 448 17.62 -12.42 8.95
C ARG A 448 16.74 -13.13 9.97
N ARG A 449 17.09 -14.37 10.31
CA ARG A 449 16.40 -15.16 11.33
C ARG A 449 16.82 -14.68 12.71
N ILE A 450 15.87 -14.18 13.49
CA ILE A 450 16.07 -13.88 14.91
C ILE A 450 16.18 -15.20 15.69
N THR A 451 15.38 -16.20 15.30
CA THR A 451 15.33 -17.54 15.92
C THR A 451 15.75 -18.61 14.91
N PRO A 452 17.03 -18.64 14.47
CA PRO A 452 17.50 -19.52 13.40
C PRO A 452 17.40 -21.03 13.69
N GLU A 453 17.25 -21.41 14.96
CA GLU A 453 17.07 -22.78 15.43
C GLU A 453 15.67 -23.35 15.15
N TYR A 454 14.71 -22.47 14.81
CA TYR A 454 13.34 -22.80 14.42
C TYR A 454 13.16 -22.65 12.92
N PHE A 455 12.68 -23.74 12.32
CA PHE A 455 12.57 -23.86 10.88
C PHE A 455 11.29 -23.20 10.38
N PHE A 456 11.30 -22.75 9.12
CA PHE A 456 10.15 -22.14 8.48
C PHE A 456 9.06 -23.19 8.22
N PRO A 457 7.83 -23.01 8.76
CA PRO A 457 6.73 -23.93 8.51
C PRO A 457 6.36 -24.01 7.02
N GLU A 458 5.86 -25.17 6.57
CA GLU A 458 5.64 -25.61 5.17
C GLU A 458 6.87 -25.60 4.21
N VAL A 459 7.94 -24.88 4.54
CA VAL A 459 9.15 -24.75 3.70
C VAL A 459 10.23 -25.74 4.12
N GLU A 460 10.44 -25.90 5.43
CA GLU A 460 11.55 -26.66 5.99
C GLU A 460 11.08 -27.86 6.81
N LYS A 461 11.62 -29.04 6.50
CA LYS A 461 11.23 -30.30 7.16
C LYS A 461 11.55 -30.26 8.65
N GLY A 462 10.53 -30.46 9.48
CA GLY A 462 10.66 -30.50 10.95
C GLY A 462 10.44 -29.14 11.64
N ALA A 463 9.86 -28.17 10.92
CA ALA A 463 9.37 -26.94 11.51
C ALA A 463 8.32 -27.18 12.61
N THR A 464 8.29 -26.24 13.56
CA THR A 464 7.39 -26.24 14.70
C THR A 464 6.74 -24.88 14.85
N HIS A 465 5.48 -24.85 15.30
CA HIS A 465 4.73 -23.64 15.57
C HIS A 465 5.08 -23.09 16.95
N THR A 466 6.22 -22.41 17.06
CA THR A 466 6.81 -22.13 18.37
C THR A 466 6.75 -20.67 18.80
N TYR A 467 7.19 -19.72 17.97
CA TYR A 467 7.10 -18.30 18.32
C TYR A 467 5.88 -17.65 17.66
N GLY A 468 5.11 -16.90 18.45
CA GLY A 468 4.02 -16.06 17.96
C GLY A 468 4.48 -14.65 17.60
N THR A 469 3.66 -13.63 17.92
CA THR A 469 3.99 -12.21 17.72
C THR A 469 5.16 -11.79 18.61
N ALA A 470 6.05 -10.95 18.06
CA ALA A 470 7.11 -10.29 18.80
C ALA A 470 6.90 -8.77 18.83
N TRP A 471 7.23 -8.16 19.96
CA TRP A 471 7.37 -6.72 20.13
C TRP A 471 8.86 -6.36 20.17
N PRO A 472 9.38 -5.61 19.18
CA PRO A 472 10.77 -5.17 19.18
C PRO A 472 11.01 -4.04 20.19
N LEU A 473 11.99 -4.24 21.08
CA LEU A 473 12.55 -3.18 21.91
C LEU A 473 13.70 -2.45 21.20
N SER A 474 14.42 -3.17 20.35
CA SER A 474 15.45 -2.69 19.42
C SER A 474 15.64 -3.73 18.31
N GLU A 475 16.65 -3.58 17.45
CA GLU A 475 17.05 -4.64 16.50
C GLU A 475 17.65 -5.88 17.20
N ASP A 476 17.88 -5.82 18.51
CA ASP A 476 18.63 -6.83 19.26
C ASP A 476 17.84 -7.48 20.39
N PHE A 477 16.70 -6.90 20.80
CA PHE A 477 15.87 -7.39 21.92
C PHE A 477 14.38 -7.37 21.58
N TYR A 478 13.69 -8.44 21.99
CA TYR A 478 12.31 -8.72 21.63
C TYR A 478 11.55 -9.27 22.83
N ILE A 479 10.32 -8.81 23.02
CA ILE A 479 9.35 -9.46 23.91
C ILE A 479 8.47 -10.32 23.01
N CYS A 480 8.45 -11.63 23.20
CA CYS A 480 7.77 -12.53 22.27
C CYS A 480 6.96 -13.61 22.97
N ASN A 481 5.91 -14.06 22.30
CA ASN A 481 5.26 -15.31 22.63
C ASN A 481 6.17 -16.49 22.24
N TYR A 482 6.36 -17.43 23.18
CA TYR A 482 7.04 -18.70 22.96
C TYR A 482 6.20 -19.82 23.57
N ASN A 483 5.67 -20.70 22.72
CA ASN A 483 4.63 -21.67 23.08
C ASN A 483 3.43 -20.97 23.77
N PHE A 484 3.26 -21.16 25.08
CA PHE A 484 2.14 -20.63 25.85
C PHE A 484 2.47 -19.32 26.57
N GLY A 485 3.75 -19.09 26.89
CA GLY A 485 4.21 -17.95 27.67
C GLY A 485 4.76 -16.77 26.88
N LEU A 486 5.18 -15.78 27.66
CA LEU A 486 5.82 -14.55 27.24
C LEU A 486 7.28 -14.56 27.71
N TYR A 487 8.20 -14.20 26.82
CA TYR A 487 9.64 -14.28 27.05
C TYR A 487 10.35 -13.02 26.56
N LEU A 488 11.46 -12.68 27.22
CA LEU A 488 12.47 -11.76 26.70
C LEU A 488 13.47 -12.57 25.88
N LEU A 489 13.65 -12.21 24.62
CA LEU A 489 14.57 -12.82 23.67
C LEU A 489 15.61 -11.78 23.22
N ASP A 490 16.87 -12.17 23.14
CA ASP A 490 17.92 -11.35 22.52
C ASP A 490 18.45 -11.94 21.20
N ARG A 491 19.22 -11.14 20.45
CA ARG A 491 19.85 -11.54 19.18
C ARG A 491 20.76 -12.76 19.28
N PHE A 492 21.30 -13.06 20.47
CA PHE A 492 22.23 -14.15 20.70
C PHE A 492 21.50 -15.46 21.00
N GLY A 493 20.17 -15.46 21.04
CA GLY A 493 19.34 -16.62 21.36
C GLY A 493 19.23 -16.89 22.86
N ASN A 494 19.55 -15.94 23.73
CA ASN A 494 19.16 -16.06 25.14
C ASN A 494 17.66 -15.80 25.26
N ARG A 495 16.96 -16.65 26.01
CA ARG A 495 15.52 -16.55 26.22
C ARG A 495 15.18 -16.73 27.69
N ASP A 496 14.64 -15.69 28.33
CA ASP A 496 14.24 -15.72 29.74
C ASP A 496 12.74 -15.42 29.90
N VAL A 497 12.07 -16.23 30.72
CA VAL A 497 10.61 -16.17 30.90
C VAL A 497 10.18 -14.88 31.59
N ILE A 498 9.16 -14.23 31.05
CA ILE A 498 8.46 -13.13 31.72
C ILE A 498 7.26 -13.68 32.49
N TYR A 499 6.44 -14.49 31.82
CA TYR A 499 5.27 -15.13 32.39
C TYR A 499 4.93 -16.39 31.58
N GLU A 500 4.70 -17.53 32.23
CA GLU A 500 4.37 -18.79 31.56
C GLU A 500 3.17 -19.45 32.25
N PRO A 501 1.95 -19.35 31.67
CA PRO A 501 0.76 -19.96 32.26
C PRO A 501 0.82 -21.49 32.24
N GLY A 502 1.75 -22.09 31.49
CA GLY A 502 1.84 -23.53 31.31
C GLY A 502 0.92 -24.05 30.21
N PRO A 503 0.98 -25.36 29.92
CA PRO A 503 0.12 -25.96 28.91
C PRO A 503 -1.34 -25.80 29.31
N GLY A 504 -2.14 -25.21 28.41
CA GLY A 504 -3.54 -24.94 28.66
C GLY A 504 -4.29 -24.55 27.39
N PRO A 505 -5.57 -24.19 27.52
CA PRO A 505 -6.39 -23.82 26.37
C PRO A 505 -5.99 -22.47 25.75
N TYR A 506 -5.14 -21.68 26.42
CA TYR A 506 -4.75 -20.34 25.97
C TYR A 506 -3.24 -20.12 26.02
N ARG A 507 -2.75 -19.22 25.18
CA ARG A 507 -1.39 -18.68 25.15
C ARG A 507 -1.41 -17.15 25.22
N VAL A 508 -0.32 -16.57 25.73
CA VAL A 508 -0.14 -15.12 25.80
C VAL A 508 0.49 -14.61 24.51
N ARG A 509 -0.17 -13.66 23.83
CA ARG A 509 0.27 -13.07 22.56
C ARG A 509 0.10 -11.57 22.50
N ASP A 510 0.58 -10.99 21.41
CA ASP A 510 0.53 -9.57 21.08
C ASP A 510 0.97 -8.70 22.26
N PRO A 511 2.23 -8.84 22.71
CA PRO A 511 2.70 -8.08 23.86
C PRO A 511 2.91 -6.61 23.49
N PHE A 512 2.45 -5.71 24.35
CA PHE A 512 2.74 -4.28 24.28
C PHE A 512 3.27 -3.80 25.63
N PRO A 513 4.48 -3.23 25.68
CA PRO A 513 4.92 -2.45 26.82
C PRO A 513 3.89 -1.37 27.13
N LEU A 514 3.36 -1.36 28.35
CA LEU A 514 2.33 -0.41 28.74
C LEU A 514 2.97 0.94 29.08
N ARG A 515 3.31 1.70 28.03
CA ARG A 515 3.92 3.04 28.09
C ARG A 515 3.57 3.84 26.84
N SER A 516 3.74 5.15 26.90
CA SER A 516 3.67 6.00 25.71
C SER A 516 4.81 5.67 24.73
N ARG A 517 4.53 5.79 23.43
CA ARG A 517 5.48 5.64 22.33
C ARG A 517 5.33 6.80 21.35
N ARG A 518 6.38 7.04 20.55
CA ARG A 518 6.36 8.09 19.52
C ARG A 518 5.29 7.78 18.48
N MET A 519 4.39 8.72 18.26
CA MET A 519 3.43 8.66 17.16
C MET A 519 4.13 9.03 15.83
N PRO A 520 3.97 8.23 14.75
CA PRO A 520 4.43 8.59 13.41
C PRO A 520 3.76 9.87 12.88
N PRO A 521 4.29 10.52 11.82
CA PRO A 521 3.65 11.70 11.24
C PRO A 521 2.30 11.35 10.60
N ALA A 522 1.34 12.26 10.68
CA ALA A 522 0.11 12.17 9.92
C ALA A 522 0.36 12.57 8.46
N LEU A 523 0.02 11.67 7.53
CA LEU A 523 0.14 11.91 6.09
C LEU A 523 -1.15 12.56 5.54
N PRO A 524 -1.04 13.42 4.51
CA PRO A 524 -2.20 14.06 3.92
C PRO A 524 -3.08 13.05 3.16
N VAL A 525 -4.40 13.18 3.37
CA VAL A 525 -5.44 12.47 2.62
C VAL A 525 -5.60 13.13 1.25
N MET A 526 -5.39 12.35 0.19
CA MET A 526 -5.42 12.81 -1.21
C MET A 526 -6.50 12.09 -2.03
N THR A 527 -7.47 11.48 -1.35
CA THR A 527 -8.66 10.86 -1.95
C THR A 527 -9.93 11.59 -1.52
N TRP A 528 -11.05 11.30 -2.19
CA TRP A 528 -12.36 11.91 -1.96
C TRP A 528 -13.39 10.88 -1.47
N GLN A 529 -12.98 10.05 -0.51
CA GLN A 529 -13.80 9.00 0.10
C GLN A 529 -14.46 9.46 1.41
N GLY A 530 -15.51 8.76 1.83
CA GLY A 530 -16.16 8.96 3.13
C GLY A 530 -16.70 10.38 3.28
N LYS A 531 -16.43 11.02 4.43
CA LYS A 531 -16.81 12.43 4.68
C LYS A 531 -16.30 13.45 3.67
N ARG A 532 -15.33 13.09 2.81
CA ARG A 532 -14.83 13.96 1.73
C ARG A 532 -15.60 13.78 0.42
N GLU A 533 -16.43 12.76 0.30
CA GLU A 533 -17.24 12.54 -0.90
C GLU A 533 -18.12 13.76 -1.22
N GLY A 534 -18.16 14.17 -2.48
CA GLY A 534 -18.99 15.29 -2.96
C GLY A 534 -18.48 16.69 -2.60
N LEU A 535 -17.34 16.82 -1.92
CA LEU A 535 -16.75 18.14 -1.63
C LEU A 535 -16.28 18.85 -2.92
N PRO A 536 -16.34 20.20 -2.99
CA PRO A 536 -16.18 20.94 -4.25
C PRO A 536 -14.83 20.81 -4.96
N LYS A 537 -13.76 20.29 -4.33
CA LYS A 537 -12.44 20.12 -4.96
C LYS A 537 -12.19 18.69 -5.49
N HIS A 538 -13.21 17.84 -5.48
CA HIS A 538 -13.15 16.49 -6.05
C HIS A 538 -12.81 16.55 -7.55
N ARG A 539 -11.73 15.87 -7.92
CA ARG A 539 -11.26 15.75 -9.31
C ARG A 539 -11.44 14.31 -9.78
N ARG A 540 -11.57 14.07 -11.08
CA ARG A 540 -11.56 12.70 -11.62
C ARG A 540 -10.23 12.00 -11.31
N ALA A 541 -10.30 10.74 -10.91
CA ALA A 541 -9.17 9.87 -10.69
C ALA A 541 -8.47 9.52 -12.00
N VAL A 542 -7.14 9.46 -11.96
CA VAL A 542 -6.29 9.27 -13.15
C VAL A 542 -5.13 8.33 -12.86
N ILE A 543 -4.65 7.67 -13.91
CA ILE A 543 -3.47 6.80 -13.89
C ILE A 543 -2.41 7.38 -14.82
N SER A 544 -1.16 7.42 -14.38
CA SER A 544 -0.02 7.71 -15.26
C SER A 544 1.09 6.68 -15.13
N VAL A 545 1.72 6.33 -16.25
CA VAL A 545 2.96 5.56 -16.30
C VAL A 545 4.02 6.42 -16.98
N MET A 546 5.15 6.67 -16.30
CA MET A 546 6.18 7.56 -16.86
C MET A 546 6.81 6.96 -18.11
N ASN A 547 7.18 5.67 -18.07
CA ASN A 547 7.71 4.95 -19.21
C ASN A 547 7.49 3.43 -19.05
N VAL A 548 6.65 2.81 -19.89
CA VAL A 548 6.38 1.36 -19.85
C VAL A 548 7.60 0.49 -20.15
N TYR A 549 8.65 1.05 -20.76
CA TYR A 549 9.92 0.36 -21.02
C TYR A 549 10.91 0.44 -19.86
N ALA A 550 10.61 1.24 -18.82
CA ALA A 550 11.39 1.22 -17.58
C ALA A 550 10.98 0.01 -16.75
N SER A 551 11.84 -1.01 -16.73
CA SER A 551 11.62 -2.27 -16.03
C SER A 551 12.92 -2.77 -15.40
N ASP A 552 12.83 -3.71 -14.47
CA ASP A 552 14.00 -4.53 -14.14
C ASP A 552 14.36 -5.50 -15.30
N GLU A 553 15.47 -6.23 -15.15
CA GLU A 553 15.98 -7.14 -16.18
C GLU A 553 14.99 -8.26 -16.55
N ALA A 554 14.21 -8.76 -15.59
CA ALA A 554 13.30 -9.88 -15.82
C ALA A 554 12.00 -9.45 -16.53
N ALA A 555 11.65 -8.16 -16.48
CA ALA A 555 10.50 -7.59 -17.19
C ALA A 555 10.88 -6.84 -18.48
N LYS A 556 12.16 -6.83 -18.86
CA LYS A 556 12.63 -6.17 -20.09
C LYS A 556 11.95 -6.74 -21.33
N LEU A 557 11.35 -5.86 -22.13
CA LEU A 557 10.66 -6.27 -23.35
C LEU A 557 11.67 -6.76 -24.43
N PRO A 558 11.29 -7.73 -25.28
CA PRO A 558 12.14 -8.17 -26.38
C PRO A 558 12.46 -7.04 -27.36
N GLU A 559 13.65 -7.09 -27.96
CA GLU A 559 14.07 -6.11 -28.97
C GLU A 559 13.10 -6.05 -30.16
N GLY A 560 12.90 -4.84 -30.69
CA GLY A 560 12.02 -4.59 -31.84
C GLY A 560 10.52 -4.62 -31.54
N ILE A 561 10.09 -4.95 -30.32
CA ILE A 561 8.68 -4.86 -29.94
C ILE A 561 8.32 -3.44 -29.54
N LYS A 562 7.39 -2.84 -30.28
CA LYS A 562 6.79 -1.55 -29.94
C LYS A 562 5.43 -1.74 -29.27
N VAL A 563 5.30 -1.21 -28.06
CA VAL A 563 4.03 -1.15 -27.34
C VAL A 563 3.20 0.01 -27.89
N LYS A 564 1.94 -0.27 -28.23
CA LYS A 564 1.01 0.71 -28.78
C LYS A 564 -0.13 1.06 -27.81
N TRP A 565 -0.56 0.08 -27.01
CA TRP A 565 -1.70 0.24 -26.11
C TRP A 565 -1.40 -0.38 -24.74
N MET A 566 -2.03 0.17 -23.71
CA MET A 566 -2.16 -0.46 -22.41
C MET A 566 -3.61 -0.90 -22.20
N ARG A 567 -3.83 -2.19 -21.98
CA ARG A 567 -5.13 -2.76 -21.62
C ARG A 567 -5.34 -2.69 -20.12
N ILE A 568 -6.53 -2.29 -19.70
CA ILE A 568 -6.94 -2.26 -18.30
C ILE A 568 -7.98 -3.35 -18.08
N VAL A 569 -7.73 -4.23 -17.12
CA VAL A 569 -8.58 -5.38 -16.82
C VAL A 569 -8.98 -5.34 -15.36
N GLN A 570 -10.27 -5.44 -15.07
CA GLN A 570 -10.78 -5.65 -13.72
C GLN A 570 -10.69 -7.13 -13.37
N VAL A 571 -10.17 -7.40 -12.17
CA VAL A 571 -10.23 -8.69 -11.48
C VAL A 571 -11.51 -8.77 -10.67
N ILE A 572 -12.25 -9.86 -10.84
CA ILE A 572 -13.47 -10.14 -10.08
C ILE A 572 -13.15 -11.15 -8.99
N PRO A 573 -13.41 -10.83 -7.70
CA PRO A 573 -13.22 -11.78 -6.61
C PRO A 573 -14.17 -12.97 -6.76
N GLN A 574 -13.81 -14.08 -6.12
CA GLN A 574 -14.72 -15.22 -6.03
C GLN A 574 -15.89 -14.87 -5.09
N MET A 575 -17.11 -15.24 -5.49
CA MET A 575 -18.33 -14.77 -4.82
C MET A 575 -18.98 -15.83 -3.94
N LEU A 576 -19.63 -15.37 -2.86
CA LEU A 576 -20.57 -16.18 -2.09
C LEU A 576 -21.97 -16.09 -2.71
N ASP A 577 -22.53 -17.23 -3.03
CA ASP A 577 -23.95 -17.51 -2.82
C ASP A 577 -24.08 -18.91 -2.16
N ASN A 578 -25.26 -19.32 -1.71
CA ASN A 578 -25.48 -20.24 -0.58
C ASN A 578 -24.93 -21.70 -0.70
N TRP A 579 -24.14 -22.03 -1.73
CA TRP A 579 -23.66 -23.38 -2.04
C TRP A 579 -22.20 -23.41 -2.53
N PHE A 580 -21.28 -24.12 -1.87
CA PHE A 580 -19.87 -24.17 -2.31
C PHE A 580 -19.35 -25.60 -2.48
N SER A 581 -18.66 -25.87 -3.60
CA SER A 581 -18.02 -27.16 -3.87
C SER A 581 -16.76 -27.01 -4.73
N THR A 582 -15.81 -27.93 -4.59
CA THR A 582 -14.61 -28.04 -5.47
C THR A 582 -14.96 -28.17 -6.96
N GLU A 583 -16.18 -28.62 -7.29
CA GLU A 583 -16.71 -28.66 -8.65
C GLU A 583 -16.94 -27.26 -9.22
N SER A 584 -17.24 -26.24 -8.40
CA SER A 584 -17.51 -24.85 -8.85
C SER A 584 -16.24 -24.06 -9.21
N VAL A 585 -15.13 -24.29 -8.51
CA VAL A 585 -13.86 -23.55 -8.69
C VAL A 585 -13.13 -23.94 -10.00
N SER A 586 -13.39 -25.13 -10.53
CA SER A 586 -12.87 -25.59 -11.83
C SER A 586 -13.68 -25.12 -13.04
N GLN A 587 -14.67 -24.23 -12.86
CA GLN A 587 -15.62 -23.86 -13.92
C GLN A 587 -15.28 -22.57 -14.67
N ILE A 588 -14.36 -21.73 -14.17
CA ILE A 588 -13.96 -20.50 -14.89
C ILE A 588 -13.17 -20.81 -16.14
N SER A 589 -12.24 -21.76 -16.06
CA SER A 589 -11.39 -22.09 -17.19
C SER A 589 -10.94 -23.55 -17.12
N PHE A 590 -10.14 -23.96 -18.11
CA PHE A 590 -9.51 -25.28 -18.10
C PHE A 590 -8.43 -25.40 -17.02
N ALA A 591 -7.84 -24.27 -16.63
CA ALA A 591 -6.89 -24.19 -15.54
C ALA A 591 -7.60 -24.11 -14.18
N THR A 592 -7.02 -24.76 -13.17
CA THR A 592 -7.47 -24.60 -11.78
C THR A 592 -7.06 -23.23 -11.26
N ASP A 593 -7.84 -22.69 -10.31
CA ASP A 593 -7.57 -21.43 -9.60
C ASP A 593 -7.55 -20.17 -10.50
N SER A 594 -8.19 -20.24 -11.67
CA SER A 594 -8.35 -19.07 -12.55
C SER A 594 -9.32 -18.05 -11.96
N ILE A 595 -9.18 -16.81 -12.43
CA ILE A 595 -9.78 -15.63 -11.82
C ILE A 595 -10.84 -15.05 -12.76
N GLY A 596 -11.91 -14.48 -12.18
CA GLY A 596 -12.92 -13.75 -12.93
C GLY A 596 -12.39 -12.42 -13.46
N ARG A 597 -12.83 -11.99 -14.65
CA ARG A 597 -12.29 -10.82 -15.34
C ARG A 597 -13.34 -10.03 -16.11
N ILE A 598 -13.13 -8.72 -16.18
CA ILE A 598 -13.80 -7.81 -17.11
C ILE A 598 -12.73 -6.98 -17.83
N PRO A 599 -12.54 -7.11 -19.16
CA PRO A 599 -11.71 -6.19 -19.92
C PRO A 599 -12.41 -4.82 -19.99
N LEU A 600 -11.86 -3.81 -19.33
CA LEU A 600 -12.46 -2.47 -19.28
C LEU A 600 -12.18 -1.68 -20.57
N GLY A 601 -11.04 -1.95 -21.20
CA GLY A 601 -10.66 -1.34 -22.47
C GLY A 601 -9.16 -1.09 -22.59
N ILE A 602 -8.80 -0.26 -23.56
CA ILE A 602 -7.41 0.11 -23.87
C ILE A 602 -7.23 1.63 -23.84
N VAL A 603 -5.99 2.05 -23.60
CA VAL A 603 -5.55 3.45 -23.65
C VAL A 603 -4.21 3.53 -24.42
N PRO A 604 -3.92 4.64 -25.12
CA PRO A 604 -2.71 4.76 -25.93
C PRO A 604 -1.44 4.81 -25.07
N VAL A 605 -0.39 4.17 -25.57
CA VAL A 605 0.99 4.35 -25.12
C VAL A 605 1.67 5.27 -26.12
N GLU A 606 2.27 6.36 -25.63
CA GLU A 606 2.97 7.33 -26.46
C GLU A 606 4.32 6.79 -26.95
N GLU A 607 4.93 7.48 -27.92
CA GLU A 607 6.21 7.08 -28.52
C GLU A 607 7.36 7.03 -27.49
N ASP A 608 7.31 7.85 -26.43
CA ASP A 608 8.27 7.82 -25.32
C ASP A 608 7.96 6.75 -24.25
N GLY A 609 6.94 5.92 -24.49
CA GLY A 609 6.48 4.87 -23.57
C GLY A 609 5.56 5.39 -22.47
N SER A 610 5.20 6.67 -22.46
CA SER A 610 4.36 7.23 -21.39
C SER A 610 2.86 6.94 -21.59
N VAL A 611 2.13 6.88 -20.47
CA VAL A 611 0.68 6.68 -20.43
C VAL A 611 0.05 7.70 -19.48
N TYR A 612 -1.10 8.24 -19.86
CA TYR A 612 -1.95 9.08 -19.01
C TYR A 612 -3.41 8.90 -19.38
N CYS A 613 -4.21 8.38 -18.44
CA CYS A 613 -5.61 8.01 -18.68
C CYS A 613 -6.50 8.17 -17.44
N GLU A 614 -7.80 8.11 -17.68
CA GLU A 614 -8.82 8.02 -16.62
C GLU A 614 -8.68 6.71 -15.84
N ALA A 615 -9.04 6.73 -14.56
CA ALA A 615 -8.92 5.57 -13.68
C ALA A 615 -10.27 4.90 -13.40
N PRO A 616 -10.34 3.55 -13.46
CA PRO A 616 -11.41 2.78 -12.83
C PRO A 616 -11.32 2.89 -11.31
N VAL A 617 -12.33 3.47 -10.67
CA VAL A 617 -12.39 3.63 -9.21
C VAL A 617 -13.09 2.44 -8.55
N GLY A 618 -12.60 2.01 -7.39
CA GLY A 618 -13.24 0.97 -6.58
C GLY A 618 -13.16 -0.44 -7.17
N LYS A 619 -12.11 -0.73 -7.93
CA LYS A 619 -11.94 -1.99 -8.67
C LYS A 619 -10.51 -2.51 -8.53
N ALA A 620 -10.34 -3.80 -8.24
CA ALA A 620 -9.05 -4.46 -8.46
C ALA A 620 -8.76 -4.50 -9.96
N ILE A 621 -7.67 -3.85 -10.39
CA ILE A 621 -7.27 -3.75 -11.78
C ILE A 621 -5.82 -4.19 -12.00
N TYR A 622 -5.54 -4.70 -13.19
CA TYR A 622 -4.18 -4.93 -13.68
C TYR A 622 -4.02 -4.45 -15.11
N PHE A 623 -2.77 -4.33 -15.54
CA PHE A 623 -2.41 -3.81 -16.86
C PHE A 623 -1.75 -4.87 -17.76
N GLN A 624 -2.05 -4.81 -19.06
CA GLN A 624 -1.30 -5.54 -20.10
C GLN A 624 -0.77 -4.58 -21.15
N LEU A 625 0.50 -4.74 -21.53
CA LEU A 625 1.11 -3.99 -22.62
C LEU A 625 0.84 -4.72 -23.94
N LEU A 626 0.23 -4.03 -24.90
CA LEU A 626 -0.12 -4.58 -26.20
C LEU A 626 0.75 -4.00 -27.30
N ASP A 627 1.16 -4.85 -28.24
CA ASP A 627 1.85 -4.40 -29.46
C ASP A 627 0.89 -3.78 -30.49
N GLU A 628 1.43 -3.37 -31.64
CA GLU A 628 0.67 -2.82 -32.76
C GLU A 628 -0.41 -3.78 -33.32
N LYS A 629 -0.22 -5.10 -33.15
CA LYS A 629 -1.16 -6.14 -33.57
C LYS A 629 -2.19 -6.48 -32.49
N GLY A 630 -2.09 -5.86 -31.32
CA GLY A 630 -3.02 -6.06 -30.22
C GLY A 630 -2.77 -7.26 -29.33
N MET A 631 -1.61 -7.88 -29.44
CA MET A 631 -1.26 -9.02 -28.61
C MET A 631 -0.54 -8.56 -27.35
N ALA A 632 -0.88 -9.15 -26.20
CA ALA A 632 -0.19 -8.87 -24.95
C ALA A 632 1.27 -9.33 -25.02
N VAL A 633 2.18 -8.39 -24.81
CA VAL A 633 3.62 -8.61 -24.71
C VAL A 633 4.00 -8.87 -23.26
N HIS A 634 3.37 -8.16 -22.32
CA HIS A 634 3.62 -8.29 -20.89
C HIS A 634 2.32 -8.10 -20.12
N SER A 635 2.15 -8.83 -19.02
CA SER A 635 0.98 -8.76 -18.14
C SER A 635 1.44 -8.58 -16.71
N MET A 636 0.88 -7.59 -16.02
CA MET A 636 0.94 -7.51 -14.57
C MET A 636 0.29 -8.76 -13.99
N ARG A 637 0.99 -9.47 -13.10
CA ARG A 637 0.48 -10.65 -12.39
C ARG A 637 0.07 -10.32 -10.96
N SER A 638 -0.43 -9.12 -10.72
CA SER A 638 -0.87 -8.61 -9.42
C SER A 638 -2.14 -7.80 -9.68
N ALA A 639 -2.71 -7.20 -8.65
CA ALA A 639 -3.71 -6.17 -8.81
C ALA A 639 -3.33 -4.91 -8.02
N THR A 640 -3.74 -3.77 -8.55
CA THR A 640 -3.81 -2.49 -7.83
C THR A 640 -5.26 -2.00 -7.87
N TYR A 641 -5.54 -0.84 -7.27
CA TYR A 641 -6.84 -0.19 -7.32
C TYR A 641 -6.65 1.32 -7.17
N VAL A 642 -7.69 2.08 -7.52
CA VAL A 642 -7.69 3.54 -7.46
C VAL A 642 -8.92 4.01 -6.71
N HIS A 643 -8.73 5.04 -5.89
CA HIS A 643 -9.77 5.69 -5.08
C HIS A 643 -10.32 6.96 -5.76
N PRO A 644 -11.51 7.45 -5.35
CA PRO A 644 -12.07 8.70 -5.84
C PRO A 644 -11.07 9.87 -5.84
N GLY A 645 -10.87 10.48 -7.00
CA GLY A 645 -9.91 11.56 -7.28
C GLY A 645 -8.44 11.31 -6.99
N GLU A 646 -8.04 10.06 -6.82
CA GLU A 646 -6.63 9.67 -6.71
C GLU A 646 -5.90 9.84 -8.05
N HIS A 647 -4.63 10.26 -7.99
CA HIS A 647 -3.69 10.12 -9.09
C HIS A 647 -2.71 8.99 -8.79
N LEU A 648 -2.93 7.81 -9.38
CA LEU A 648 -2.00 6.68 -9.31
C LEU A 648 -0.87 6.86 -10.32
N SER A 649 0.39 6.82 -9.86
CA SER A 649 1.56 7.00 -10.71
C SER A 649 2.55 5.85 -10.62
N CYS A 650 2.91 5.27 -11.76
CA CYS A 650 3.96 4.25 -11.89
C CYS A 650 5.16 4.82 -12.65
N LEU A 651 6.38 4.45 -12.25
CA LEU A 651 7.57 4.81 -13.01
C LEU A 651 7.68 4.00 -14.30
N GLY A 652 7.41 2.70 -14.22
CA GLY A 652 7.35 1.83 -15.38
C GLY A 652 6.66 0.51 -15.08
N CYS A 653 6.88 -0.49 -15.93
CA CYS A 653 6.25 -1.79 -15.79
C CYS A 653 7.19 -2.74 -15.06
N HIS A 654 6.95 -2.92 -13.75
CA HIS A 654 7.80 -3.73 -12.89
C HIS A 654 9.22 -3.14 -12.76
N GLU A 655 9.28 -1.82 -12.55
CA GLU A 655 10.52 -1.07 -12.39
C GLU A 655 11.37 -1.61 -11.23
N ASP A 656 12.69 -1.45 -11.37
CA ASP A 656 13.63 -1.79 -10.30
C ASP A 656 13.50 -0.76 -9.16
N LYS A 657 12.87 -1.19 -8.05
CA LYS A 657 12.53 -0.36 -6.89
C LYS A 657 13.75 0.16 -6.13
N TRP A 658 14.93 -0.43 -6.35
CA TRP A 658 16.17 -0.08 -5.66
C TRP A 658 17.16 0.67 -6.55
N LYS A 659 16.83 0.88 -7.83
CA LYS A 659 17.60 1.77 -8.71
C LYS A 659 16.96 3.15 -8.73
N GLY A 660 17.80 4.18 -8.57
CA GLY A 660 17.38 5.56 -8.78
C GLY A 660 16.85 5.76 -10.19
N THR A 661 15.75 6.47 -10.34
CA THR A 661 15.18 6.79 -11.65
C THR A 661 16.08 7.78 -12.37
N ALA A 662 16.43 7.51 -13.63
CA ALA A 662 17.12 8.50 -14.45
C ALA A 662 16.20 9.72 -14.60
N GLN A 663 16.68 10.90 -14.16
CA GLN A 663 15.93 12.14 -14.34
C GLN A 663 15.85 12.46 -15.83
N SER A 664 14.65 12.31 -16.42
CA SER A 664 14.37 12.89 -17.72
C SER A 664 14.16 14.39 -17.55
N ASN A 665 14.91 15.21 -18.27
CA ASN A 665 14.74 16.67 -18.29
C ASN A 665 13.46 17.12 -19.01
N SER A 666 12.62 16.19 -19.49
CA SER A 666 11.42 16.52 -20.25
C SER A 666 10.18 15.83 -19.68
N ARG A 667 9.08 16.57 -19.59
CA ARG A 667 7.76 16.05 -19.19
C ARG A 667 7.30 14.97 -20.18
N PRO A 668 6.89 13.77 -19.73
CA PRO A 668 6.40 12.70 -20.59
C PRO A 668 5.29 13.17 -21.55
N LEU A 669 5.28 12.66 -22.78
CA LEU A 669 4.35 13.07 -23.85
C LEU A 669 2.88 12.94 -23.41
N ALA A 670 2.53 11.85 -22.74
CA ALA A 670 1.15 11.59 -22.33
C ALA A 670 0.64 12.64 -21.33
N LEU A 671 1.52 13.16 -20.47
CA LEU A 671 1.18 14.19 -19.50
C LEU A 671 1.07 15.59 -20.10
N ARG A 672 1.34 15.78 -21.39
CA ARG A 672 1.19 17.07 -22.10
C ARG A 672 -0.21 17.29 -22.66
N ARG A 673 -1.10 16.29 -22.53
CA ARG A 673 -2.50 16.32 -22.97
C ARG A 673 -3.42 15.90 -21.82
N PRO A 674 -4.74 16.12 -21.93
CA PRO A 674 -5.71 15.54 -20.99
C PRO A 674 -5.62 14.01 -20.92
N PRO A 675 -6.10 13.40 -19.81
CA PRO A 675 -6.11 11.95 -19.66
C PRO A 675 -6.94 11.29 -20.78
N SER A 676 -6.41 10.21 -21.35
CA SER A 676 -7.14 9.42 -22.35
C SER A 676 -8.32 8.71 -21.73
N LYS A 677 -9.43 8.71 -22.46
CA LYS A 677 -10.59 7.86 -22.13
C LYS A 677 -10.25 6.39 -22.34
N ILE A 678 -10.84 5.53 -21.51
CA ILE A 678 -10.79 4.08 -21.70
C ILE A 678 -11.75 3.72 -22.84
N VAL A 679 -11.23 3.18 -23.94
CA VAL A 679 -12.05 2.76 -25.09
C VAL A 679 -12.17 1.23 -25.14
N PRO A 680 -13.35 0.66 -25.43
CA PRO A 680 -13.48 -0.79 -25.58
C PRO A 680 -12.55 -1.33 -26.68
N GLU A 681 -11.93 -2.48 -26.40
CA GLU A 681 -11.03 -3.13 -27.37
C GLU A 681 -11.78 -3.86 -28.49
N VAL A 682 -13.00 -4.30 -28.20
CA VAL A 682 -13.86 -5.04 -29.12
C VAL A 682 -15.25 -4.42 -29.15
N SER A 683 -15.96 -4.61 -30.26
CA SER A 683 -17.29 -4.04 -30.51
C SER A 683 -18.37 -4.44 -29.49
N SER A 684 -18.17 -5.50 -28.70
CA SER A 684 -19.09 -5.89 -27.62
C SER A 684 -19.00 -5.02 -26.37
N GLY A 685 -18.06 -4.07 -26.29
CA GLY A 685 -17.90 -3.22 -25.12
C GLY A 685 -17.16 -3.89 -23.96
N ALA A 686 -17.15 -3.21 -22.81
CA ALA A 686 -16.60 -3.72 -21.55
C ALA A 686 -17.67 -4.59 -20.85
N ILE A 687 -17.65 -5.90 -21.11
CA ILE A 687 -18.60 -6.86 -20.55
C ILE A 687 -17.88 -7.97 -19.77
N PRO A 688 -18.54 -8.63 -18.81
CA PRO A 688 -17.98 -9.80 -18.14
C PRO A 688 -17.55 -10.85 -19.16
N PHE A 689 -16.38 -11.42 -18.94
CA PHE A 689 -15.77 -12.33 -19.90
C PHE A 689 -16.67 -13.54 -20.18
N ASN A 690 -16.84 -13.93 -21.44
CA ASN A 690 -17.65 -15.10 -21.80
C ASN A 690 -17.17 -15.66 -23.13
N TYR A 691 -16.70 -16.91 -23.15
CA TYR A 691 -16.15 -17.56 -24.34
C TYR A 691 -17.11 -17.54 -25.54
N ILE A 692 -18.38 -17.83 -25.29
CA ILE A 692 -19.38 -17.95 -26.35
C ILE A 692 -19.62 -16.60 -27.02
N GLN A 693 -19.88 -15.57 -26.20
CA GLN A 693 -20.15 -14.23 -26.69
C GLN A 693 -18.91 -13.52 -27.24
N LEU A 694 -17.74 -13.74 -26.65
CA LEU A 694 -16.52 -13.04 -27.02
C LEU A 694 -15.95 -13.57 -28.33
N VAL A 695 -15.77 -14.90 -28.44
CA VAL A 695 -14.98 -15.50 -29.53
C VAL A 695 -15.68 -16.63 -30.28
N LYS A 696 -16.45 -17.51 -29.62
CA LYS A 696 -17.04 -18.68 -30.30
C LYS A 696 -17.99 -18.27 -31.41
N ILE A 697 -19.07 -17.56 -31.08
CA ILE A 697 -20.08 -17.16 -32.08
C ILE A 697 -19.53 -16.12 -33.06
N PRO A 698 -18.84 -15.05 -32.62
CA PRO A 698 -18.40 -14.01 -33.55
C PRO A 698 -17.29 -14.46 -34.49
N VAL A 699 -16.41 -15.37 -34.05
CA VAL A 699 -15.19 -15.75 -34.78
C VAL A 699 -15.22 -17.23 -35.17
N PHE A 700 -15.20 -18.15 -34.21
CA PHE A 700 -14.97 -19.57 -34.50
C PHE A 700 -16.08 -20.22 -35.33
N ASP A 701 -17.34 -19.97 -34.99
CA ASP A 701 -18.49 -20.56 -35.68
C ASP A 701 -18.59 -20.06 -37.14
N LYS A 702 -18.14 -18.83 -37.39
CA LYS A 702 -18.16 -18.22 -38.72
C LYS A 702 -16.94 -18.58 -39.58
N LYS A 703 -15.74 -18.65 -38.96
CA LYS A 703 -14.46 -18.71 -39.68
C LYS A 703 -13.77 -20.06 -39.62
N CYS A 704 -14.02 -20.85 -38.58
CA CYS A 704 -13.27 -22.09 -38.32
C CYS A 704 -14.15 -23.33 -38.46
N VAL A 705 -15.32 -23.35 -37.81
CA VAL A 705 -16.22 -24.51 -37.76
C VAL A 705 -16.58 -25.07 -39.15
N PRO A 706 -16.88 -24.26 -40.20
CA PRO A 706 -17.25 -24.81 -41.51
C PRO A 706 -16.18 -25.68 -42.18
N CYS A 707 -14.90 -25.34 -41.99
CA CYS A 707 -13.78 -26.15 -42.49
C CYS A 707 -13.44 -27.28 -41.53
N HIS A 708 -13.44 -27.01 -40.23
CA HIS A 708 -13.09 -27.99 -39.21
C HIS A 708 -14.07 -29.18 -39.16
N ALA A 709 -15.36 -28.95 -39.41
CA ALA A 709 -16.36 -30.02 -39.50
C ALA A 709 -16.08 -31.05 -40.61
N LYS A 710 -15.23 -30.71 -41.60
CA LYS A 710 -14.83 -31.61 -42.70
C LYS A 710 -13.57 -32.42 -42.37
N HIS A 711 -12.95 -32.20 -41.21
CA HIS A 711 -11.70 -32.82 -40.81
C HIS A 711 -11.84 -33.48 -39.43
N GLU A 712 -11.88 -34.81 -39.40
CA GLU A 712 -12.14 -35.61 -38.18
C GLU A 712 -11.20 -35.31 -37.01
N LYS A 713 -9.95 -34.92 -37.28
CA LYS A 713 -8.94 -34.58 -36.27
C LYS A 713 -8.94 -33.11 -35.84
N ALA A 714 -9.80 -32.28 -36.44
CA ALA A 714 -9.85 -30.84 -36.12
C ALA A 714 -10.76 -30.59 -34.91
N PRO A 715 -10.43 -29.63 -34.04
CA PRO A 715 -11.31 -29.27 -32.92
C PRO A 715 -12.59 -28.60 -33.44
N ASP A 716 -13.73 -28.94 -32.82
CA ASP A 716 -15.07 -28.39 -33.11
C ASP A 716 -15.30 -26.97 -32.57
N MET A 717 -14.28 -26.38 -31.95
CA MET A 717 -14.31 -25.05 -31.32
C MET A 717 -15.32 -24.94 -30.17
N SER A 718 -15.78 -26.04 -29.59
CA SER A 718 -16.31 -26.05 -28.22
C SER A 718 -15.16 -25.83 -27.24
N TYR A 719 -15.46 -25.21 -26.10
CA TYR A 719 -14.45 -24.97 -25.07
C TYR A 719 -13.78 -26.29 -24.62
N ALA A 720 -14.59 -27.34 -24.42
CA ALA A 720 -14.13 -28.68 -24.05
C ALA A 720 -13.23 -29.35 -25.13
N SER A 721 -13.42 -29.05 -26.42
CA SER A 721 -12.56 -29.57 -27.48
C SER A 721 -11.22 -28.84 -27.53
N LEU A 722 -11.22 -27.53 -27.35
CA LEU A 722 -9.99 -26.74 -27.26
C LEU A 722 -9.17 -27.12 -26.03
N ALA A 723 -9.83 -27.37 -24.90
CA ALA A 723 -9.22 -27.82 -23.64
C ALA A 723 -8.45 -29.14 -23.81
N ARG A 724 -9.00 -30.08 -24.60
CA ARG A 724 -8.37 -31.38 -24.89
C ARG A 724 -7.19 -31.30 -25.86
N ASN A 725 -7.07 -30.21 -26.62
CA ASN A 725 -6.09 -30.07 -27.70
C ASN A 725 -4.91 -29.17 -27.36
N ASP A 726 -4.73 -28.77 -26.09
CA ASP A 726 -3.62 -28.00 -25.46
C ASP A 726 -3.05 -26.75 -26.18
N ARG A 727 -3.55 -26.42 -27.37
CA ARG A 727 -3.09 -25.35 -28.26
C ARG A 727 -3.65 -23.99 -27.90
N ALA A 728 -4.62 -23.90 -27.00
CA ALA A 728 -5.33 -22.65 -26.67
C ALA A 728 -5.00 -22.08 -25.28
N PHE A 729 -4.34 -22.84 -24.40
CA PHE A 729 -4.20 -22.50 -22.99
C PHE A 729 -2.73 -22.34 -22.60
N SER A 730 -2.38 -21.16 -22.10
CA SER A 730 -1.07 -20.87 -21.51
C SER A 730 -1.25 -20.38 -20.07
N TYR A 731 -1.28 -21.28 -19.08
CA TYR A 731 -1.58 -20.91 -17.69
C TYR A 731 -0.47 -21.29 -16.68
N PRO A 732 0.06 -20.34 -15.87
CA PRO A 732 1.18 -20.52 -14.94
C PRO A 732 0.94 -21.34 -13.64
N GLY A 733 0.06 -22.35 -13.62
CA GLY A 733 -0.21 -23.21 -12.43
C GLY A 733 0.37 -24.64 -12.45
N GLU A 734 0.05 -25.43 -11.42
CA GLU A 734 0.62 -26.77 -11.12
C GLU A 734 0.31 -27.89 -12.14
N ARG A 735 -0.43 -27.62 -13.23
CA ARG A 735 -0.82 -28.64 -14.22
C ARG A 735 -0.10 -28.50 -15.58
N PRO A 736 0.01 -29.59 -16.37
CA PRO A 736 1.08 -29.82 -17.36
C PRO A 736 1.17 -28.88 -18.57
N SER A 737 0.20 -27.99 -18.80
CA SER A 737 0.19 -27.14 -20.01
C SER A 737 1.38 -26.16 -20.09
N LEU A 738 2.08 -25.90 -18.99
CA LEU A 738 3.31 -25.09 -18.97
C LEU A 738 4.59 -25.86 -19.19
N VAL A 739 4.63 -27.12 -18.77
CA VAL A 739 5.82 -27.97 -18.95
C VAL A 739 6.10 -28.06 -20.46
N THR A 740 5.06 -28.04 -21.29
CA THR A 740 5.13 -28.06 -22.75
C THR A 740 5.45 -26.69 -23.40
N LEU A 741 5.21 -25.55 -22.73
CA LEU A 741 5.35 -24.20 -23.33
C LEU A 741 6.55 -23.39 -22.79
N GLY A 742 7.11 -23.74 -21.62
CA GLY A 742 8.23 -23.02 -21.01
C GLY A 742 7.90 -21.57 -20.63
N VAL A 743 6.64 -21.29 -20.31
CA VAL A 743 6.10 -19.97 -19.94
C VAL A 743 5.59 -20.07 -18.49
N GLY A 744 6.11 -19.31 -17.52
CA GLY A 744 5.65 -19.47 -16.13
C GLY A 744 6.49 -18.75 -15.07
N GLY A 745 6.00 -18.78 -13.83
CA GLY A 745 6.60 -18.13 -12.64
C GLY A 745 5.70 -17.08 -11.99
N SER A 746 6.19 -16.41 -10.95
CA SER A 746 5.49 -15.29 -10.28
C SER A 746 5.39 -14.03 -11.13
N ARG A 747 6.06 -14.00 -12.29
CA ARG A 747 6.09 -12.87 -13.23
C ARG A 747 5.85 -13.36 -14.65
N THR A 748 5.32 -12.49 -15.49
CA THR A 748 5.15 -12.76 -16.92
C THR A 748 6.52 -12.72 -17.59
N THR A 749 6.85 -13.73 -18.40
CA THR A 749 7.99 -13.64 -19.35
C THR A 749 7.59 -12.78 -20.55
N PRO A 750 8.16 -11.58 -20.74
CA PRO A 750 7.82 -10.71 -21.86
C PRO A 750 7.94 -11.41 -23.23
N GLY A 751 6.95 -11.19 -24.11
CA GLY A 751 6.90 -11.75 -25.46
C GLY A 751 6.52 -13.23 -25.56
N ARG A 752 6.41 -13.94 -24.43
CA ARG A 752 6.07 -15.37 -24.37
C ARG A 752 4.76 -15.62 -23.61
N PHE A 753 3.78 -14.74 -23.75
CA PHE A 753 2.51 -14.81 -22.99
C PHE A 753 1.28 -14.76 -23.92
N GLY A 754 0.17 -15.31 -23.43
CA GLY A 754 -1.16 -15.15 -24.05
C GLY A 754 -1.19 -15.59 -25.51
N ALA A 755 -1.76 -14.72 -26.36
CA ALA A 755 -1.88 -14.96 -27.79
C ALA A 755 -0.54 -15.29 -28.45
N ARG A 756 0.57 -14.67 -28.05
CA ARG A 756 1.91 -14.91 -28.63
C ARG A 756 2.43 -16.32 -28.35
N ALA A 757 2.06 -16.89 -27.20
CA ALA A 757 2.46 -18.25 -26.83
C ALA A 757 1.51 -19.33 -27.40
N SER A 758 0.29 -18.95 -27.78
CA SER A 758 -0.79 -19.86 -28.17
C SER A 758 -0.50 -20.62 -29.47
N GLY A 759 -0.82 -21.91 -29.47
CA GLY A 759 -0.80 -22.76 -30.67
C GLY A 759 -1.84 -22.35 -31.71
N ILE A 760 -2.98 -21.78 -31.30
CA ILE A 760 -3.98 -21.22 -32.23
C ILE A 760 -3.37 -20.06 -33.02
N MET A 761 -2.68 -19.14 -32.34
CA MET A 761 -2.06 -17.99 -33.01
C MET A 761 -0.95 -18.41 -33.96
N LYS A 762 -0.12 -19.38 -33.56
CA LYS A 762 0.90 -19.99 -34.45
C LYS A 762 0.25 -20.63 -35.68
N ALA A 763 -0.85 -21.39 -35.50
CA ALA A 763 -1.55 -22.00 -36.61
C ALA A 763 -2.10 -20.96 -37.61
N LEU A 764 -2.68 -19.86 -37.12
CA LEU A 764 -3.22 -18.79 -37.98
C LEU A 764 -2.14 -17.97 -38.70
N THR A 765 -0.99 -17.76 -38.08
CA THR A 765 0.06 -16.87 -38.61
C THR A 765 1.09 -17.60 -39.47
N THR A 766 1.43 -18.85 -39.14
CA THR A 766 2.48 -19.61 -39.84
C THR A 766 1.99 -20.95 -40.41
N GLY A 767 0.81 -21.42 -40.01
CA GLY A 767 0.30 -22.72 -40.42
C GLY A 767 -0.17 -22.72 -41.88
N PRO A 768 0.35 -23.60 -42.74
CA PRO A 768 -0.03 -23.62 -44.16
C PRO A 768 -1.53 -23.92 -44.36
N GLN A 769 -2.16 -24.63 -43.42
CA GLN A 769 -3.59 -24.98 -43.47
C GLN A 769 -4.52 -23.80 -43.19
N HIS A 770 -4.03 -22.68 -42.64
CA HIS A 770 -4.85 -21.52 -42.25
C HIS A 770 -4.50 -20.25 -43.02
N ARG A 771 -3.58 -20.31 -44.00
CA ARG A 771 -3.10 -19.16 -44.77
C ARG A 771 -4.21 -18.34 -45.46
N ASP A 772 -5.33 -18.98 -45.78
CA ASP A 772 -6.45 -18.39 -46.50
C ASP A 772 -7.52 -17.81 -45.56
N VAL A 773 -7.38 -17.98 -44.24
CA VAL A 773 -8.31 -17.42 -43.25
C VAL A 773 -8.11 -15.91 -43.14
N LYS A 774 -9.17 -15.15 -43.43
CA LYS A 774 -9.20 -13.68 -43.27
C LYS A 774 -10.09 -13.27 -42.11
N LEU A 775 -9.49 -12.60 -41.14
CA LEU A 775 -10.15 -12.01 -39.98
C LEU A 775 -10.20 -10.49 -40.15
N SER A 776 -11.32 -9.88 -39.79
CA SER A 776 -11.39 -8.44 -39.54
C SER A 776 -10.62 -8.06 -38.28
N ASP A 777 -10.34 -6.77 -38.09
CA ASP A 777 -9.66 -6.26 -36.90
C ASP A 777 -10.42 -6.63 -35.60
N ASP A 778 -11.75 -6.53 -35.60
CA ASP A 778 -12.58 -6.92 -34.44
C ASP A 778 -12.50 -8.43 -34.16
N GLU A 779 -12.56 -9.28 -35.20
CA GLU A 779 -12.42 -10.74 -35.05
C GLU A 779 -11.03 -11.13 -34.54
N TRP A 780 -9.97 -10.47 -35.02
CA TRP A 780 -8.61 -10.65 -34.52
C TRP A 780 -8.46 -10.21 -33.07
N ARG A 781 -9.03 -9.06 -32.71
CA ARG A 781 -9.01 -8.52 -31.34
C ARG A 781 -9.77 -9.40 -30.35
N ARG A 782 -10.92 -9.96 -30.75
CA ARG A 782 -11.66 -10.94 -29.93
C ARG A 782 -10.84 -12.18 -29.62
N LEU A 783 -10.14 -12.71 -30.61
CA LEU A 783 -9.30 -13.89 -30.44
C LEU A 783 -8.09 -13.61 -29.53
N THR A 784 -7.38 -12.51 -29.79
CA THR A 784 -6.20 -12.13 -28.99
C THR A 784 -6.58 -11.78 -27.56
N LEU A 785 -7.65 -11.01 -27.34
CA LEU A 785 -8.18 -10.70 -26.02
C LEU A 785 -8.56 -11.97 -25.25
N TRP A 786 -9.21 -12.95 -25.89
CA TRP A 786 -9.56 -14.21 -25.23
C TRP A 786 -8.29 -14.96 -24.77
N LEU A 787 -7.30 -15.10 -25.65
CA LEU A 787 -6.05 -15.80 -25.35
C LEU A 787 -5.19 -15.08 -24.30
N ASP A 788 -5.13 -13.75 -24.34
CA ASP A 788 -4.35 -12.91 -23.42
C ASP A 788 -4.95 -12.85 -22.00
N LEU A 789 -6.24 -13.16 -21.85
CA LEU A 789 -6.93 -13.26 -20.56
C LEU A 789 -7.06 -14.72 -20.09
N ASN A 790 -6.02 -15.51 -20.38
CA ASN A 790 -5.84 -16.91 -19.98
C ASN A 790 -6.95 -17.86 -20.50
N SER A 791 -7.61 -17.48 -21.59
CA SER A 791 -8.58 -18.32 -22.29
C SER A 791 -9.72 -18.79 -21.40
N ASN A 792 -10.24 -17.95 -20.49
CA ASN A 792 -11.37 -18.33 -19.63
C ASN A 792 -12.61 -18.81 -20.44
N GLU A 793 -13.45 -19.64 -19.83
CA GLU A 793 -14.76 -20.02 -20.34
C GLU A 793 -15.82 -18.98 -19.94
N ILE A 794 -15.83 -18.60 -18.66
CA ILE A 794 -16.80 -17.67 -18.05
C ILE A 794 -16.08 -16.57 -17.25
N GLY A 795 -16.81 -15.52 -16.90
CA GLY A 795 -16.22 -14.26 -16.45
C GLY A 795 -16.14 -14.08 -14.95
N TRP A 796 -16.92 -14.85 -14.19
CA TRP A 796 -16.85 -14.93 -12.73
C TRP A 796 -17.62 -16.16 -12.24
N ILE A 797 -17.28 -16.61 -11.02
CA ILE A 797 -18.00 -17.67 -10.31
C ILE A 797 -18.84 -17.03 -9.21
N GLY A 798 -20.14 -17.22 -9.33
CA GLY A 798 -21.04 -17.33 -8.19
C GLY A 798 -21.23 -18.79 -7.85
N ASN A 799 -21.92 -19.04 -6.76
CA ASN A 799 -22.17 -20.38 -6.24
C ASN A 799 -23.50 -20.99 -6.81
N ASP A 800 -24.25 -20.22 -7.62
CA ASP A 800 -25.51 -20.58 -8.24
C ASP A 800 -25.27 -21.34 -9.55
N ARG A 801 -25.53 -22.66 -9.53
CA ARG A 801 -25.41 -23.56 -10.69
C ARG A 801 -26.22 -23.09 -11.90
N ASN A 802 -27.36 -22.43 -11.71
CA ASN A 802 -28.15 -21.90 -12.83
C ASN A 802 -27.45 -20.71 -13.48
N LYS A 803 -26.84 -19.81 -12.69
CA LYS A 803 -26.03 -18.70 -13.22
C LYS A 803 -24.79 -19.20 -13.94
N ILE A 804 -24.13 -20.23 -13.42
CA ILE A 804 -22.98 -20.82 -14.11
C ILE A 804 -23.42 -21.47 -15.43
N SER A 805 -24.50 -22.26 -15.41
CA SER A 805 -25.07 -22.87 -16.62
C SER A 805 -25.47 -21.80 -17.65
N ALA A 806 -26.12 -20.72 -17.22
CA ALA A 806 -26.47 -19.58 -18.06
C ALA A 806 -25.24 -18.95 -18.73
N GLN A 807 -24.16 -18.72 -17.97
CA GLN A 807 -22.89 -18.23 -18.53
C GLN A 807 -22.30 -19.21 -19.54
N LYS A 808 -22.27 -20.51 -19.23
CA LYS A 808 -21.77 -21.55 -20.15
C LYS A 808 -22.63 -21.71 -21.40
N ASN A 809 -23.88 -21.27 -21.38
CA ASN A 809 -24.78 -21.19 -22.53
C ASN A 809 -24.73 -19.83 -23.24
N GLY A 810 -23.80 -18.95 -22.86
CA GLY A 810 -23.50 -17.71 -23.57
C GLY A 810 -24.23 -16.48 -23.05
N GLN A 811 -24.70 -16.47 -21.80
CA GLN A 811 -25.20 -15.25 -21.15
C GLN A 811 -24.08 -14.57 -20.36
N ALA A 812 -23.69 -13.33 -20.69
CA ALA A 812 -22.80 -12.54 -19.84
C ALA A 812 -23.58 -11.98 -18.64
N LEU A 813 -23.38 -12.57 -17.47
CA LEU A 813 -23.96 -12.10 -16.22
C LEU A 813 -23.00 -11.12 -15.53
N TRP A 814 -23.54 -10.05 -14.97
CA TRP A 814 -22.78 -9.07 -14.21
C TRP A 814 -22.49 -9.57 -12.78
N PRO A 815 -21.25 -9.41 -12.27
CA PRO A 815 -20.94 -9.67 -10.87
C PRO A 815 -21.73 -8.74 -9.95
N PRO A 816 -22.11 -9.18 -8.74
CA PRO A 816 -22.94 -8.37 -7.83
C PRO A 816 -22.15 -7.39 -6.96
N ILE A 817 -20.81 -7.38 -7.00
CA ILE A 817 -19.95 -6.41 -6.29
C ILE A 817 -18.94 -5.77 -7.24
N ASP A 818 -18.44 -4.60 -6.86
CA ASP A 818 -17.40 -3.81 -7.56
C ASP A 818 -17.73 -3.47 -9.04
N VAL A 819 -18.98 -3.63 -9.47
CA VAL A 819 -19.41 -3.41 -10.85
C VAL A 819 -20.77 -2.74 -10.90
N ASP A 820 -20.83 -1.59 -11.58
CA ASP A 820 -22.08 -0.98 -12.04
C ASP A 820 -22.25 -1.29 -13.54
N PRO A 821 -23.26 -2.09 -13.94
CA PRO A 821 -23.52 -2.36 -15.36
C PRO A 821 -23.82 -1.11 -16.21
N ALA A 822 -24.28 -0.01 -15.60
CA ALA A 822 -24.50 1.26 -16.29
C ALA A 822 -23.21 2.08 -16.46
N ASN A 823 -22.16 1.78 -15.68
CA ASN A 823 -20.83 2.34 -15.80
C ASN A 823 -19.74 1.24 -15.65
N PRO A 824 -19.61 0.31 -16.61
CA PRO A 824 -18.74 -0.85 -16.46
C PRO A 824 -17.27 -0.49 -16.20
N THR A 825 -16.80 0.60 -16.78
CA THR A 825 -15.42 1.10 -16.61
C THR A 825 -15.16 1.65 -15.22
N GLY A 826 -16.19 2.06 -14.46
CA GLY A 826 -16.03 2.66 -13.14
C GLY A 826 -15.29 4.00 -13.16
N VAL A 827 -15.21 4.67 -14.31
CA VAL A 827 -14.63 6.01 -14.40
C VAL A 827 -15.61 7.00 -13.77
N GLU A 828 -15.12 7.90 -12.93
CA GLU A 828 -15.93 8.91 -12.27
C GLU A 828 -16.56 9.86 -13.28
N LYS A 829 -17.81 10.26 -13.03
CA LYS A 829 -18.43 11.37 -13.76
C LYS A 829 -17.74 12.68 -13.38
N ASP A 830 -17.74 13.66 -14.26
CA ASP A 830 -17.25 14.99 -13.90
C ASP A 830 -18.12 15.51 -12.75
N VAL A 831 -17.51 15.76 -11.60
CA VAL A 831 -18.17 16.49 -10.52
C VAL A 831 -18.06 17.97 -10.91
N PRO A 832 -19.17 18.66 -11.22
CA PRO A 832 -19.10 20.10 -11.42
C PRO A 832 -18.58 20.70 -10.13
N LEU A 833 -17.48 21.46 -10.19
CA LEU A 833 -17.08 22.31 -9.08
C LEU A 833 -18.32 23.16 -8.75
N GLU A 834 -18.84 23.10 -7.52
CA GLU A 834 -19.76 24.13 -7.07
C GLU A 834 -19.03 25.46 -7.27
N VAL A 835 -19.60 26.30 -8.14
CA VAL A 835 -19.11 27.65 -8.38
C VAL A 835 -19.27 28.37 -7.05
N GLN A 836 -18.19 28.50 -6.29
CA GLN A 836 -18.08 29.51 -5.25
C GLN A 836 -18.60 30.82 -5.86
N PRO A 837 -19.62 31.47 -5.29
CA PRO A 837 -20.18 32.68 -5.87
C PRO A 837 -19.17 33.81 -5.73
N TYR A 838 -18.23 33.91 -6.68
CA TYR A 838 -17.42 35.10 -6.84
C TYR A 838 -18.33 36.29 -7.15
N GLU A 839 -17.93 37.50 -6.76
CA GLU A 839 -18.65 38.70 -7.16
C GLU A 839 -18.85 38.72 -8.68
N PRO A 840 -20.08 38.73 -9.19
CA PRO A 840 -20.29 38.56 -10.62
C PRO A 840 -19.68 39.74 -11.38
N THR A 841 -19.11 39.48 -12.57
CA THR A 841 -18.54 40.55 -13.44
C THR A 841 -19.52 41.66 -13.78
N SER A 842 -20.83 41.47 -13.59
CA SER A 842 -21.87 42.52 -13.65
C SER A 842 -21.69 43.64 -12.62
N HIS A 843 -20.92 43.41 -11.55
CA HIS A 843 -20.52 44.42 -10.57
C HIS A 843 -19.38 45.31 -11.07
N TYR A 844 -18.91 45.08 -12.30
CA TYR A 844 -17.83 45.84 -12.91
C TYR A 844 -18.31 46.43 -14.24
N THR A 845 -17.91 47.67 -14.48
CA THR A 845 -18.11 48.33 -15.77
C THR A 845 -16.79 48.38 -16.50
N ILE A 846 -16.78 47.91 -17.74
CA ILE A 846 -15.59 47.94 -18.60
C ILE A 846 -15.43 49.34 -19.18
N LYS A 847 -14.28 49.97 -18.94
CA LYS A 847 -13.87 51.22 -19.58
C LYS A 847 -12.64 50.99 -20.44
N ASN A 848 -12.58 51.69 -21.57
CA ASN A 848 -11.33 51.86 -22.30
C ASN A 848 -10.65 53.12 -21.79
N ILE A 849 -9.49 52.97 -21.15
CA ILE A 849 -8.69 54.08 -20.64
C ILE A 849 -7.33 54.00 -21.32
N GLU A 850 -7.03 55.01 -22.15
CA GLU A 850 -5.76 55.12 -22.89
C GLU A 850 -5.39 53.95 -23.80
N GLY A 851 -6.33 53.06 -24.14
CA GLY A 851 -6.11 51.85 -24.94
C GLY A 851 -6.16 50.56 -24.14
N TRP A 852 -6.21 50.62 -22.81
CA TRP A 852 -6.38 49.45 -21.95
C TRP A 852 -7.84 49.18 -21.61
N LYS A 853 -8.18 47.89 -21.57
CA LYS A 853 -9.46 47.42 -21.04
C LYS A 853 -9.39 47.38 -19.51
N VAL A 854 -10.12 48.29 -18.85
CA VAL A 854 -10.14 48.42 -17.39
C VAL A 854 -11.51 48.00 -16.86
N TYR A 855 -11.56 46.99 -16.00
CA TYR A 855 -12.72 46.61 -15.22
C TYR A 855 -12.76 47.48 -13.96
N VAL A 856 -13.76 48.34 -13.87
CA VAL A 856 -13.92 49.27 -12.74
C VAL A 856 -15.08 48.78 -11.89
N ASN A 857 -14.83 48.51 -10.61
CA ASN A 857 -15.89 48.16 -9.66
C ASN A 857 -16.97 49.27 -9.66
N ASN A 858 -18.25 48.88 -9.80
CA ASN A 858 -19.35 49.83 -9.96
C ASN A 858 -19.49 50.79 -8.76
N GLY A 859 -19.03 50.39 -7.56
CA GLY A 859 -18.96 51.27 -6.39
C GLY A 859 -18.05 52.50 -6.56
N LEU A 860 -17.12 52.47 -7.52
CA LEU A 860 -16.20 53.56 -7.85
C LEU A 860 -16.72 54.49 -8.96
N LEU A 861 -17.85 54.16 -9.58
CA LEU A 861 -18.44 54.98 -10.64
C LEU A 861 -19.44 55.99 -10.11
N GLU A 862 -19.86 56.90 -10.97
CA GLU A 862 -20.90 57.90 -10.65
C GLU A 862 -22.17 57.21 -10.15
N GLY A 863 -22.65 57.61 -8.98
CA GLY A 863 -23.77 56.96 -8.28
C GLY A 863 -23.40 55.78 -7.37
N GLY A 864 -22.14 55.33 -7.36
CA GLY A 864 -21.63 54.32 -6.43
C GLY A 864 -21.19 54.90 -5.07
N GLU A 865 -21.11 54.04 -4.05
CA GLU A 865 -20.77 54.41 -2.66
C GLU A 865 -19.42 55.14 -2.51
N HIS A 866 -18.48 54.89 -3.43
CA HIS A 866 -17.12 55.42 -3.40
C HIS A 866 -16.80 56.29 -4.63
N ALA A 867 -17.81 56.90 -5.25
CA ALA A 867 -17.70 57.66 -6.50
C ALA A 867 -16.58 58.74 -6.49
N GLU A 868 -16.42 59.51 -5.41
CA GLU A 868 -15.36 60.54 -5.31
C GLU A 868 -13.95 59.94 -5.35
N THR A 869 -13.75 58.84 -4.61
CA THR A 869 -12.47 58.11 -4.59
C THR A 869 -12.20 57.47 -5.95
N GLY A 870 -13.24 56.89 -6.56
CA GLY A 870 -13.15 56.30 -7.89
C GLY A 870 -12.81 57.31 -8.97
N ALA A 871 -13.42 58.50 -8.97
CA ALA A 871 -13.10 59.57 -9.90
C ALA A 871 -11.62 60.00 -9.80
N ALA A 872 -11.11 60.16 -8.57
CA ALA A 872 -9.70 60.48 -8.34
C ALA A 872 -8.76 59.34 -8.77
N ALA A 873 -9.10 58.08 -8.46
CA ALA A 873 -8.33 56.90 -8.84
C ALA A 873 -8.25 56.71 -10.36
N LEU A 874 -9.38 56.86 -11.07
CA LEU A 874 -9.45 56.75 -12.53
C LEU A 874 -8.62 57.84 -13.21
N LYS A 875 -8.68 59.08 -12.71
CA LYS A 875 -7.84 60.17 -13.22
C LYS A 875 -6.35 59.86 -13.03
N GLN A 876 -5.96 59.35 -11.85
CA GLN A 876 -4.57 58.97 -11.61
C GLN A 876 -4.12 57.80 -12.49
N LEU A 877 -4.96 56.77 -12.63
CA LEU A 877 -4.67 55.64 -13.50
C LEU A 877 -4.45 56.10 -14.95
N GLN A 878 -5.31 56.98 -15.45
CA GLN A 878 -5.16 57.59 -16.78
C GLN A 878 -3.83 58.33 -16.90
N ASN A 879 -3.46 59.16 -15.92
CA ASN A 879 -2.19 59.89 -15.93
C ASN A 879 -0.99 58.93 -15.96
N HIS A 880 -1.03 57.83 -15.19
CA HIS A 880 0.02 56.81 -15.19
C HIS A 880 0.11 56.10 -16.53
N MET A 881 -1.02 55.76 -17.14
CA MET A 881 -1.10 55.14 -18.47
C MET A 881 -0.54 56.04 -19.58
N VAL A 882 -0.84 57.34 -19.55
CA VAL A 882 -0.27 58.33 -20.48
C VAL A 882 1.26 58.34 -20.38
N LYS A 883 1.81 58.36 -19.16
CA LYS A 883 3.27 58.32 -18.93
C LYS A 883 3.89 57.02 -19.47
N VAL A 884 3.28 55.86 -19.19
CA VAL A 884 3.77 54.57 -19.71
C VAL A 884 3.78 54.54 -21.25
N LYS A 885 2.75 55.09 -21.92
CA LYS A 885 2.69 55.19 -23.39
C LYS A 885 3.80 56.06 -23.99
N GLN A 886 4.21 57.10 -23.26
CA GLN A 886 5.31 57.98 -23.69
C GLN A 886 6.67 57.27 -23.63
N TRP A 887 6.83 56.26 -22.76
CA TRP A 887 8.09 55.54 -22.64
C TRP A 887 8.21 54.39 -23.64
N ILE A 888 7.14 53.62 -23.83
CA ILE A 888 7.15 52.34 -24.55
C ILE A 888 6.90 52.52 -26.07
N PRO A 889 7.74 51.93 -26.94
CA PRO A 889 7.51 51.91 -28.39
C PRO A 889 6.24 51.15 -28.81
N ASP A 890 5.72 51.42 -30.02
CA ASP A 890 4.44 50.87 -30.49
C ASP A 890 4.34 49.34 -30.41
N GLY A 891 5.35 48.60 -30.89
CA GLY A 891 5.29 47.14 -30.97
C GLY A 891 5.06 46.47 -29.60
N PRO A 892 5.89 46.72 -28.58
CA PRO A 892 5.62 46.20 -27.23
C PRO A 892 4.36 46.78 -26.60
N LEU A 893 4.04 48.05 -26.86
CA LEU A 893 2.85 48.71 -26.33
C LEU A 893 1.54 48.06 -26.82
N GLU A 894 1.47 47.69 -28.10
CA GLU A 894 0.32 46.95 -28.67
C GLU A 894 0.06 45.62 -27.95
N LYS A 895 1.11 44.94 -27.51
CA LYS A 895 0.98 43.70 -26.73
C LYS A 895 0.47 44.00 -25.32
N LEU A 896 0.93 45.09 -24.70
CA LEU A 896 0.48 45.50 -23.37
C LEU A 896 -0.98 45.95 -23.34
N PHE A 897 -1.54 46.50 -24.43
CA PHE A 897 -2.97 46.82 -24.50
C PHE A 897 -3.89 45.60 -24.38
N LYS A 898 -3.37 44.38 -24.60
CA LYS A 898 -4.12 43.14 -24.40
C LYS A 898 -4.27 42.76 -22.93
N VAL A 899 -3.43 43.32 -22.05
CA VAL A 899 -3.47 43.05 -20.62
C VAL A 899 -4.67 43.77 -20.01
N VAL A 900 -5.54 43.00 -19.36
CA VAL A 900 -6.71 43.52 -18.67
C VAL A 900 -6.27 44.11 -17.33
N ILE A 901 -6.86 45.24 -16.95
CA ILE A 901 -6.61 45.87 -15.65
C ILE A 901 -7.91 45.88 -14.83
N TRP A 902 -7.82 45.56 -13.55
CA TRP A 902 -8.94 45.61 -12.60
C TRP A 902 -8.70 46.72 -11.59
N LEU A 903 -9.74 47.49 -11.26
CA LEU A 903 -9.71 48.54 -10.23
C LEU A 903 -10.76 48.24 -9.17
N GLU A 904 -10.28 47.95 -7.96
CA GLU A 904 -11.10 47.54 -6.82
C GLU A 904 -11.26 48.64 -5.77
N VAL A 905 -12.34 48.55 -4.98
CA VAL A 905 -12.55 49.40 -3.81
C VAL A 905 -11.48 49.08 -2.75
N ASP A 906 -11.47 47.84 -2.24
CA ASP A 906 -10.42 47.28 -1.37
C ASP A 906 -10.46 45.74 -1.37
N SER A 907 -9.63 45.10 -2.21
CA SER A 907 -9.40 43.64 -2.22
C SER A 907 -8.22 43.20 -1.34
N THR A 908 -7.62 44.13 -0.57
CA THR A 908 -6.39 43.86 0.19
C THR A 908 -6.61 43.35 1.62
N ASN A 909 -7.88 43.17 2.03
CA ASN A 909 -8.29 42.68 3.35
C ASN A 909 -9.09 41.35 3.28
N GLY A 910 -8.85 40.51 2.26
CA GLY A 910 -9.59 39.26 2.04
C GLY A 910 -9.46 38.22 3.18
N PRO A 911 -10.29 37.15 3.17
CA PRO A 911 -10.49 36.19 4.26
C PRO A 911 -9.22 35.43 4.73
N HIS A 912 -8.11 35.51 4.00
CA HIS A 912 -6.85 34.82 4.34
C HIS A 912 -5.62 35.74 4.50
N GLY A 913 -5.78 37.08 4.55
CA GLY A 913 -4.70 38.00 4.95
C GLY A 913 -4.52 39.22 4.05
N ARG A 914 -3.47 40.01 4.33
CA ARG A 914 -3.14 41.26 3.60
C ARG A 914 -2.44 40.95 2.27
N THR A 915 -3.06 41.28 1.14
CA THR A 915 -2.44 41.19 -0.19
C THR A 915 -1.84 42.53 -0.63
N ALA A 916 -1.06 42.53 -1.72
CA ALA A 916 -0.44 43.73 -2.25
C ALA A 916 -1.50 44.68 -2.85
N VAL A 917 -1.22 45.99 -2.80
CA VAL A 917 -2.12 47.04 -3.35
C VAL A 917 -2.15 47.01 -4.88
N TYR A 918 -1.07 46.53 -5.51
CA TYR A 918 -0.89 46.42 -6.95
C TYR A 918 -0.24 45.07 -7.23
N GLN A 919 -0.80 44.26 -8.14
CA GLN A 919 -0.23 42.94 -8.45
C GLN A 919 -0.68 42.40 -9.81
N TYR A 920 0.19 41.65 -10.47
CA TYR A 920 -0.14 40.80 -11.60
C TYR A 920 -0.51 39.38 -11.14
N HIS A 921 -1.53 38.78 -11.76
CA HIS A 921 -2.07 37.46 -11.38
C HIS A 921 -1.77 36.35 -12.41
N PRO A 922 -0.61 35.67 -12.34
CA PRO A 922 -0.23 34.65 -13.32
C PRO A 922 -0.92 33.29 -13.14
N ASP A 923 -1.35 32.96 -11.92
CA ASP A 923 -1.71 31.60 -11.51
C ASP A 923 -3.21 31.50 -11.16
N MET A 924 -3.94 30.69 -11.93
CA MET A 924 -5.37 30.45 -11.72
C MET A 924 -5.62 29.65 -10.43
N ASP A 925 -4.79 28.65 -10.13
CA ASP A 925 -5.00 27.81 -8.96
C ASP A 925 -4.81 28.62 -7.68
N TRP A 926 -3.82 29.51 -7.65
CA TRP A 926 -3.61 30.43 -6.53
C TRP A 926 -4.79 31.40 -6.33
N LEU A 927 -5.34 31.96 -7.42
CA LEU A 927 -6.53 32.84 -7.34
C LEU A 927 -7.72 32.11 -6.70
N LEU A 928 -7.98 30.87 -7.12
CA LEU A 928 -9.05 30.04 -6.58
C LEU A 928 -8.78 29.64 -5.13
N GLU A 929 -7.53 29.37 -4.75
CA GLU A 929 -7.14 29.06 -3.37
C GLU A 929 -7.29 30.26 -2.43
N MET A 930 -7.03 31.47 -2.93
CA MET A 930 -7.10 32.72 -2.17
C MET A 930 -8.46 33.42 -2.27
N ASP A 931 -9.47 32.77 -2.86
CA ASP A 931 -10.84 33.28 -3.03
C ASP A 931 -10.93 34.58 -3.85
N PHE A 932 -10.06 34.73 -4.85
CA PHE A 932 -10.14 35.82 -5.83
C PHE A 932 -11.01 35.42 -7.02
N HIS A 933 -11.68 36.41 -7.63
CA HIS A 933 -12.47 36.21 -8.84
C HIS A 933 -11.61 35.62 -9.99
N PRO A 934 -11.97 34.47 -10.59
CA PRO A 934 -11.13 33.77 -11.57
C PRO A 934 -10.91 34.56 -12.87
N GLY A 935 -11.82 35.49 -13.20
CA GLY A 935 -11.64 36.43 -14.31
C GLY A 935 -10.46 37.41 -14.14
N LYS A 936 -9.81 37.44 -12.96
CA LYS A 936 -8.55 38.15 -12.72
C LYS A 936 -7.32 37.38 -13.21
N HIS A 937 -7.46 36.15 -13.69
CA HIS A 937 -6.33 35.41 -14.25
C HIS A 937 -5.72 36.18 -15.43
N LYS A 938 -4.39 36.34 -15.40
CA LYS A 938 -3.60 37.08 -16.38
C LYS A 938 -3.97 38.55 -16.52
N CYS A 939 -4.38 39.18 -15.41
CA CYS A 939 -4.64 40.61 -15.33
C CYS A 939 -3.69 41.32 -14.36
N VAL A 940 -3.64 42.65 -14.46
CA VAL A 940 -3.09 43.52 -13.41
C VAL A 940 -4.25 43.99 -12.53
N GLU A 941 -4.12 43.90 -11.21
CA GLU A 941 -5.11 44.35 -10.24
C GLU A 941 -4.58 45.56 -9.46
N TYR A 942 -5.40 46.60 -9.41
CA TYR A 942 -5.32 47.70 -8.46
C TYR A 942 -6.27 47.40 -7.30
N GLY A 943 -5.75 46.74 -6.28
CA GLY A 943 -6.54 46.19 -5.18
C GLY A 943 -7.13 47.23 -4.23
N ARG A 944 -6.72 48.50 -4.29
CA ARG A 944 -7.31 49.57 -3.45
C ARG A 944 -7.33 50.92 -4.15
N ALA A 945 -8.50 51.36 -4.61
CA ALA A 945 -8.68 52.63 -5.31
C ALA A 945 -8.23 53.85 -4.50
N SER A 946 -8.44 53.86 -3.18
CA SER A 946 -8.01 54.98 -2.33
C SER A 946 -6.49 55.17 -2.29
N SER A 947 -5.72 54.09 -2.46
CA SER A 947 -4.27 54.17 -2.58
C SER A 947 -3.85 54.73 -3.93
N LEU A 948 -4.51 54.31 -5.01
CA LEU A 948 -4.26 54.81 -6.36
C LEU A 948 -4.60 56.30 -6.50
N ALA A 949 -5.71 56.74 -5.92
CA ALA A 949 -6.13 58.15 -5.92
C ALA A 949 -5.07 59.08 -5.30
N LYS A 950 -4.28 58.57 -4.34
CA LYS A 950 -3.20 59.30 -3.65
C LYS A 950 -1.81 59.01 -4.24
N ALA A 951 -1.72 58.11 -5.22
CA ALA A 951 -0.46 57.75 -5.83
C ALA A 951 0.01 58.90 -6.74
N GLY A 952 1.08 59.58 -6.30
CA GLY A 952 1.79 60.56 -7.14
C GLY A 952 2.52 59.89 -8.31
N ASP A 953 3.47 60.60 -8.91
CA ASP A 953 4.14 60.17 -10.15
C ASP A 953 4.81 58.79 -10.09
N ARG A 954 5.23 58.34 -8.89
CA ARG A 954 5.78 57.00 -8.68
C ARG A 954 4.82 55.87 -9.11
N GLY A 955 3.51 56.09 -9.15
CA GLY A 955 2.54 55.07 -9.57
C GLY A 955 2.67 54.64 -11.03
N SER A 956 3.22 55.50 -11.90
CA SER A 956 3.52 55.13 -13.29
C SER A 956 4.65 54.09 -13.40
N LYS A 957 5.64 54.12 -12.49
CA LYS A 957 6.68 53.08 -12.38
C LYS A 957 6.12 51.76 -11.87
N THR A 958 5.19 51.81 -10.91
CA THR A 958 4.48 50.61 -10.42
C THR A 958 3.60 49.99 -11.51
N LEU A 959 2.87 50.78 -12.28
CA LEU A 959 2.10 50.27 -13.43
C LEU A 959 3.01 49.56 -14.44
N LEU A 960 4.16 50.16 -14.76
CA LEU A 960 5.14 49.53 -15.65
C LEU A 960 5.69 48.22 -15.07
N HIS A 961 5.91 48.14 -13.76
CA HIS A 961 6.36 46.93 -13.08
C HIS A 961 5.37 45.77 -13.27
N GLU A 962 4.10 45.99 -12.96
CA GLU A 962 3.06 44.96 -13.13
C GLU A 962 2.85 44.58 -14.60
N LEU A 963 2.89 45.55 -15.52
CA LEU A 963 2.82 45.29 -16.96
C LEU A 963 4.04 44.52 -17.47
N ALA A 964 5.21 44.67 -16.84
CA ALA A 964 6.39 43.87 -17.18
C ALA A 964 6.23 42.41 -16.74
N HIS A 965 5.60 42.14 -15.59
CA HIS A 965 5.21 40.77 -15.23
C HIS A 965 4.26 40.18 -16.27
N ALA A 966 3.24 40.95 -16.68
CA ALA A 966 2.31 40.51 -17.73
C ALA A 966 3.00 40.25 -19.07
N TYR A 967 3.96 41.08 -19.48
CA TYR A 967 4.72 40.86 -20.71
C TYR A 967 5.63 39.62 -20.62
N HIS A 968 6.24 39.38 -19.46
CA HIS A 968 7.05 38.19 -19.22
C HIS A 968 6.21 36.92 -19.37
N ASP A 969 5.03 36.88 -18.75
CA ASP A 969 4.12 35.73 -18.81
C ASP A 969 3.49 35.55 -20.20
N GLN A 970 2.84 36.60 -20.72
CA GLN A 970 1.93 36.49 -21.86
C GLN A 970 2.63 36.61 -23.22
N VAL A 971 3.84 37.16 -23.27
CA VAL A 971 4.56 37.41 -24.53
C VAL A 971 5.83 36.59 -24.63
N LEU A 972 6.62 36.51 -23.55
CA LEU A 972 7.90 35.80 -23.57
C LEU A 972 7.78 34.36 -23.08
N GLY A 973 6.95 34.11 -22.07
CA GLY A 973 7.02 32.93 -21.23
C GLY A 973 8.02 33.12 -20.09
N PHE A 974 7.66 32.69 -18.87
CA PHE A 974 8.54 32.79 -17.70
C PHE A 974 9.82 31.93 -17.82
N ASP A 975 9.85 31.01 -18.78
CA ASP A 975 10.97 30.13 -19.10
C ASP A 975 11.92 30.70 -20.19
N GLU A 976 11.77 31.98 -20.57
CA GLU A 976 12.63 32.62 -21.57
C GLU A 976 14.13 32.50 -21.18
N PRO A 977 14.94 31.75 -21.95
CA PRO A 977 16.28 31.33 -21.52
C PRO A 977 17.24 32.49 -21.22
N ASP A 978 17.14 33.57 -21.97
CA ASP A 978 18.02 34.73 -21.81
C ASP A 978 17.73 35.50 -20.51
N ILE A 979 16.48 35.49 -20.04
CA ILE A 979 16.09 36.12 -18.77
C ILE A 979 16.54 35.26 -17.60
N LEU A 980 16.35 33.94 -17.68
CA LEU A 980 16.85 33.00 -16.66
C LEU A 980 18.38 33.06 -16.54
N ALA A 981 19.09 33.13 -17.67
CA ALA A 981 20.54 33.29 -17.68
C ALA A 981 21.00 34.62 -17.06
N ALA A 982 20.27 35.71 -17.32
CA ALA A 982 20.56 37.02 -16.71
C ALA A 982 20.27 37.03 -15.20
N TYR A 983 19.16 36.44 -14.78
CA TYR A 983 18.83 36.28 -13.36
C TYR A 983 19.91 35.47 -12.63
N LYS A 984 20.35 34.34 -13.21
CA LYS A 984 21.42 33.52 -12.65
C LYS A 984 22.71 34.33 -12.46
N ARG A 985 23.13 35.09 -13.48
CA ARG A 985 24.29 36.00 -13.36
C ARG A 985 24.10 37.06 -12.27
N ALA A 986 22.88 37.59 -12.11
CA ALA A 986 22.58 38.57 -11.07
C ALA A 986 22.61 37.96 -9.66
N VAL A 987 22.17 36.71 -9.49
CA VAL A 987 22.18 35.98 -8.22
C VAL A 987 23.60 35.58 -7.82
N GLU A 988 24.34 34.96 -8.73
CA GLU A 988 25.67 34.40 -8.49
C GLU A 988 26.79 35.46 -8.58
N GLY A 989 26.57 36.55 -9.30
CA GLY A 989 27.55 37.61 -9.51
C GLY A 989 27.51 38.74 -8.48
N THR A 990 28.54 39.58 -8.52
CA THR A 990 28.70 40.78 -7.67
C THR A 990 28.15 42.06 -8.31
N ALA A 991 27.66 41.97 -9.55
CA ALA A 991 27.15 43.13 -10.31
C ALA A 991 25.86 43.74 -9.71
N TYR A 992 25.12 42.99 -8.89
CA TYR A 992 23.95 43.47 -8.17
C TYR A 992 24.19 43.43 -6.65
N PRO A 993 23.75 44.45 -5.89
CA PRO A 993 23.88 44.43 -4.44
C PRO A 993 23.29 43.16 -3.80
N PRO A 994 23.90 42.60 -2.75
CA PRO A 994 23.42 41.36 -2.12
C PRO A 994 21.96 41.43 -1.62
N LYS A 995 21.46 42.63 -1.27
CA LYS A 995 20.09 42.88 -0.81
C LYS A 995 19.21 43.60 -1.84
N ASP A 996 19.57 43.52 -3.13
CA ASP A 996 18.72 44.09 -4.18
C ASP A 996 17.45 43.23 -4.34
N TRP A 997 16.28 43.85 -4.23
CA TRP A 997 14.98 43.16 -4.22
C TRP A 997 14.69 42.42 -5.53
N VAL A 998 15.30 42.86 -6.64
CA VAL A 998 15.20 42.18 -7.94
C VAL A 998 15.81 40.77 -7.93
N LYS A 999 16.51 40.38 -6.86
CA LYS A 999 17.10 39.04 -6.69
C LYS A 999 16.16 38.03 -6.00
N SER A 1000 14.91 38.39 -5.71
CA SER A 1000 13.94 37.49 -5.03
C SER A 1000 13.59 36.28 -5.90
N ASP A 1001 13.17 36.51 -7.13
CA ASP A 1001 12.98 35.48 -8.16
C ASP A 1001 13.18 36.06 -9.57
N HIS A 1002 13.19 35.19 -10.59
CA HIS A 1002 13.41 35.59 -11.97
C HIS A 1002 12.29 36.45 -12.57
N LYS A 1003 11.08 36.41 -12.00
CA LYS A 1003 9.92 37.20 -12.45
C LYS A 1003 10.06 38.64 -11.94
N GLU A 1004 10.34 38.80 -10.66
CA GLU A 1004 10.67 40.09 -10.03
C GLU A 1004 11.93 40.70 -10.62
N PHE A 1005 12.92 39.87 -10.95
CA PHE A 1005 14.11 40.30 -11.67
C PHE A 1005 13.76 41.00 -12.98
N PHE A 1006 12.96 40.36 -13.84
CA PHE A 1006 12.58 40.91 -15.14
C PHE A 1006 11.79 42.22 -15.03
N ALA A 1007 10.81 42.27 -14.12
CA ALA A 1007 10.01 43.47 -13.90
C ALA A 1007 10.88 44.62 -13.34
N GLY A 1008 11.74 44.33 -12.36
CA GLY A 1008 12.68 45.28 -11.78
C GLY A 1008 13.68 45.85 -12.78
N VAL A 1009 14.33 45.02 -13.60
CA VAL A 1009 15.27 45.52 -14.62
C VAL A 1009 14.56 46.24 -15.77
N THR A 1010 13.32 45.89 -16.09
CA THR A 1010 12.48 46.63 -17.05
C THR A 1010 12.20 48.04 -16.55
N THR A 1011 11.84 48.23 -15.28
CA THR A 1011 11.65 49.58 -14.74
C THR A 1011 12.94 50.40 -14.73
N ARG A 1012 14.12 49.78 -14.53
CA ARG A 1012 15.43 50.44 -14.66
C ARG A 1012 15.77 50.79 -16.11
N TYR A 1013 15.36 49.98 -17.07
CA TYR A 1013 15.59 50.21 -18.50
C TYR A 1013 14.90 51.49 -19.01
N PHE A 1014 13.67 51.73 -18.55
CA PHE A 1014 12.93 52.98 -18.81
C PHE A 1014 13.18 54.06 -17.74
N GLY A 1015 13.88 53.72 -16.67
CA GLY A 1015 14.15 54.53 -15.48
C GLY A 1015 14.99 55.76 -15.75
N VAL A 1016 15.44 56.47 -14.70
CA VAL A 1016 16.25 57.70 -14.85
C VAL A 1016 17.65 57.41 -15.39
N LYS A 1017 18.37 58.43 -15.87
CA LYS A 1017 19.71 58.28 -16.48
C LYS A 1017 20.66 57.43 -15.65
N ALA A 1018 20.74 57.68 -14.35
CA ALA A 1018 21.58 56.92 -13.43
C ALA A 1018 21.19 55.43 -13.34
N GLU A 1019 19.90 55.09 -13.35
CA GLU A 1019 19.44 53.69 -13.33
C GLU A 1019 19.80 52.96 -14.64
N ARG A 1020 19.70 53.65 -15.78
CA ARG A 1020 20.02 53.10 -17.10
C ARG A 1020 21.52 52.87 -17.28
N GLU A 1021 22.34 53.86 -16.91
CA GLU A 1021 23.79 53.75 -16.97
C GLU A 1021 24.30 52.63 -16.06
N ALA A 1022 23.77 52.55 -14.84
CA ALA A 1022 24.08 51.46 -13.92
C ALA A 1022 23.66 50.09 -14.47
N LEU A 1023 22.50 49.98 -15.14
CA LEU A 1023 22.05 48.72 -15.76
C LEU A 1023 23.01 48.26 -16.87
N VAL A 1024 23.48 49.18 -17.73
CA VAL A 1024 24.42 48.90 -18.82
C VAL A 1024 25.80 48.51 -18.28
N GLU A 1025 26.28 49.20 -17.26
CA GLU A 1025 27.56 48.91 -16.61
C GLU A 1025 27.55 47.55 -15.91
N ARG A 1026 26.45 47.21 -15.23
CA ARG A 1026 26.31 45.95 -14.47
C ARG A 1026 26.12 44.72 -15.35
N ASP A 1027 25.26 44.81 -16.37
CA ASP A 1027 24.99 43.69 -17.27
C ASP A 1027 24.73 44.18 -18.71
N PRO A 1028 25.79 44.40 -19.51
CA PRO A 1028 25.67 44.86 -20.89
C PRO A 1028 24.97 43.84 -21.80
N ILE A 1029 25.03 42.54 -21.45
CA ILE A 1029 24.36 41.47 -22.19
C ILE A 1029 22.85 41.59 -22.00
N LEU A 1030 22.41 41.75 -20.76
CA LEU A 1030 21.00 41.99 -20.43
C LEU A 1030 20.50 43.31 -21.04
N ALA A 1031 21.29 44.39 -20.99
CA ALA A 1031 20.91 45.66 -21.61
C ALA A 1031 20.65 45.54 -23.12
N LYS A 1032 21.48 44.76 -23.83
CA LYS A 1032 21.28 44.44 -25.25
C LYS A 1032 20.01 43.61 -25.47
N LYS A 1033 19.72 42.64 -24.59
CA LYS A 1033 18.51 41.82 -24.66
C LYS A 1033 17.25 42.64 -24.36
N LEU A 1034 17.26 43.51 -23.36
CA LEU A 1034 16.15 44.42 -23.05
C LEU A 1034 15.86 45.36 -24.23
N ARG A 1035 16.89 45.86 -24.91
CA ARG A 1035 16.72 46.62 -26.16
C ARG A 1035 16.07 45.81 -27.29
N LYS A 1036 16.30 44.50 -27.35
CA LYS A 1036 15.63 43.60 -28.31
C LYS A 1036 14.17 43.33 -27.91
N ILE A 1037 13.89 43.20 -26.61
CA ILE A 1037 12.55 42.92 -26.07
C ILE A 1037 11.65 44.15 -26.17
N TRP A 1038 12.14 45.30 -25.70
CA TRP A 1038 11.38 46.53 -25.52
C TRP A 1038 11.59 47.56 -26.64
N GLY A 1039 12.57 47.36 -27.52
CA GLY A 1039 12.96 48.37 -28.53
C GLY A 1039 13.69 49.56 -27.91
N ARG A 1040 13.92 50.61 -28.71
CA ARG A 1040 14.50 51.88 -28.21
C ARG A 1040 13.40 52.70 -27.54
N PRO A 1041 13.49 53.05 -26.23
CA PRO A 1041 12.48 53.86 -25.56
C PRO A 1041 12.20 55.17 -26.28
N ARG A 1042 10.92 55.58 -26.28
CA ARG A 1042 10.45 56.84 -26.87
C ARG A 1042 10.85 58.05 -26.03
N ALA A 1043 10.72 57.88 -24.71
CA ALA A 1043 11.18 58.78 -23.68
C ALA A 1043 11.61 57.95 -22.47
N PHE A 1044 12.19 58.60 -21.49
CA PHE A 1044 12.59 57.99 -20.23
C PHE A 1044 11.88 58.66 -19.05
N MET A 1045 11.89 58.04 -17.88
CA MET A 1045 11.22 58.56 -16.67
C MET A 1045 11.73 59.94 -16.21
N ASP A 1046 12.94 60.34 -16.60
CA ASP A 1046 13.55 61.66 -16.34
C ASP A 1046 13.45 62.64 -17.51
N THR A 1047 12.73 62.27 -18.57
CA THR A 1047 12.43 63.19 -19.67
C THR A 1047 11.30 64.13 -19.23
N PRO A 1048 11.51 65.46 -19.25
CA PRO A 1048 10.53 66.45 -18.77
C PRO A 1048 9.15 66.34 -19.42
#